data_AF-A0AAE9WBV5-F1
#
_entry.id   AF-A0AAE9WBV5-F1
#
_cell.length_a   1.000
_cell.length_b   1.000
_cell.length_c   1.000
_cell.angle_alpha   90.00
_cell.angle_beta   90.00
_cell.angle_gamma   90.00
#
_symmetry.space_group_name_H-M   'P 1'
#
loop_
_entity.id
_entity.type
_entity.pdbx_description
1 polymer ?
#
loop_
_entity_poly.entity_id
_entity_poly.type
_entity_poly.pdbx_seq_one_letter_code
_entity_poly.pdbx_strand_id
1 'polypeptide(L)'
;MECKDRSASILKGFRFFQPSQQESTETLSESTLIDTLRTDFHSSIHTQLFENRPASIEELQNLIQNLYAFWFSYRDYATKDPTIHLDHVQQCFWSLCRRHLPLDQIRKPLFAYLKKVLNLWSENESNPYFGLEDFFHLCERLRQLGLVSELKETFALSLKDHVHTLLYRRYGSHWSYGVYQEAAEWIRSELTLLVEHVSFLSTTSVHSQLDQLVSNLLGRLRSDSIFDIVLDYPQSSGAIEDLRLAARQPEQRQYLVERFMSTCENNILRPSKDTSSILVFYVSTIRCFLALDPPGVLLDKALKPIRSFLNERDDTSKSLVYLLFSKSENGLSSELAKLPAGNVDAASDRNDYLKWMPDPIDAAPDFRKPTDKDIIASLISIFNSKETLIKELQLLLAERLLQITDYNYDHEEKNIGFLKYRFGESTLQMCNVMLEDIKKSKCIDAFIHERKNTSSVFHATVLSRIFWPNLVVRSFRVPKAIQEELDKYANNFSKKQNKRELVYLQNLGTVELEIELEDRTLNVSVTPEQATLLSFFEESPTLRLEEAAEQLDQPIEIVKKHVNFWVHHQVLTLVKDDIYRVRETQEEATFIDTAIEDEPASAVQSQAEAATSEMRVYWSFVVGMLTNLGSLELDRIHNMLTMFIPPPNGYNRTQNELREFLALMVKEDKLEFTGGAYKLK
;
A
#
# COMPACT_ATOMS: atom_id res chain seq x y z
N MET A 1 59.78 3.71 3.76
CA MET A 1 60.97 4.42 4.25
C MET A 1 60.98 5.91 3.84
N GLU A 2 60.16 6.34 2.88
CA GLU A 2 60.14 7.73 2.37
C GLU A 2 59.32 8.76 3.20
N CYS A 3 58.51 8.34 4.18
CA CYS A 3 57.78 9.30 5.04
C CYS A 3 58.65 10.02 6.09
N LYS A 4 59.79 9.43 6.49
CA LYS A 4 60.68 10.02 7.52
C LYS A 4 61.55 11.16 6.99
N ASP A 5 61.84 11.20 5.69
CA ASP A 5 62.66 12.27 5.08
C ASP A 5 61.83 13.53 4.74
N ARG A 6 60.52 13.39 4.54
CA ARG A 6 59.62 14.53 4.31
C ARG A 6 59.34 15.34 5.58
N SER A 7 59.15 14.69 6.73
CA SER A 7 58.96 15.38 8.02
C SER A 7 60.20 16.17 8.46
N ALA A 8 61.41 15.68 8.16
CA ALA A 8 62.66 16.39 8.43
C ALA A 8 62.88 17.63 7.53
N SER A 9 62.30 17.63 6.32
CA SER A 9 62.38 18.76 5.38
C SER A 9 61.44 19.91 5.75
N ILE A 10 60.34 19.60 6.44
CA ILE A 10 59.32 20.55 6.89
C ILE A 10 59.85 21.49 8.01
N LEU A 11 60.78 21.03 8.85
CA LEU A 11 61.35 21.81 9.95
C LEU A 11 62.40 22.87 9.53
N LYS A 12 62.98 22.76 8.32
CA LYS A 12 64.16 23.56 7.93
C LYS A 12 63.87 24.85 7.16
N GLY A 13 62.60 25.17 6.85
CA GLY A 13 62.27 26.26 5.93
C GLY A 13 61.44 27.43 6.47
N PHE A 14 60.93 27.38 7.70
CA PHE A 14 60.21 28.52 8.27
C PHE A 14 61.21 29.51 8.85
N ARG A 15 61.32 30.71 8.25
CA ARG A 15 61.98 31.84 8.91
C ARG A 15 61.09 32.28 10.07
N PHE A 16 61.50 31.94 11.28
CA PHE A 16 60.91 32.46 12.50
C PHE A 16 61.39 33.90 12.71
N PHE A 17 60.53 34.77 13.24
CA PHE A 17 60.94 36.12 13.60
C PHE A 17 62.08 36.06 14.62
N GLN A 18 63.28 36.43 14.20
CA GLN A 18 64.41 36.67 15.10
C GLN A 18 64.63 38.19 15.13
N PRO A 19 64.47 38.86 16.28
CA PRO A 19 64.87 40.26 16.37
C PRO A 19 66.38 40.32 16.13
N SER A 20 66.80 41.10 15.15
CA SER A 20 68.20 41.41 14.88
C SER A 20 68.83 41.86 16.20
N GLN A 21 69.86 41.17 16.69
CA GLN A 21 70.60 41.54 17.92
C GLN A 21 71.38 42.87 17.80
N GLN A 22 70.99 43.80 16.93
CA GLN A 22 71.69 45.06 16.69
C GLN A 22 70.82 46.32 16.77
N GLU A 23 69.51 46.24 17.04
CA GLU A 23 68.67 47.44 17.24
C GLU A 23 67.97 47.40 18.60
N SER A 24 68.76 47.56 19.67
CA SER A 24 68.27 47.59 21.04
C SER A 24 67.67 48.94 21.49
N THR A 25 67.33 49.87 20.58
CA THR A 25 66.80 51.20 20.97
C THR A 25 65.85 51.89 19.98
N GLU A 26 65.22 51.20 19.02
CA GLU A 26 64.12 51.80 18.24
C GLU A 26 62.89 50.89 18.26
N THR A 27 61.80 51.38 18.86
CA THR A 27 60.49 50.74 18.85
C THR A 27 60.01 50.62 17.42
N LEU A 28 59.94 49.41 16.87
CA LEU A 28 59.36 49.14 15.55
C LEU A 28 57.91 49.64 15.52
N SER A 29 57.57 50.43 14.49
CA SER A 29 56.21 50.93 14.30
C SER A 29 55.28 49.80 13.79
N GLU A 30 54.00 49.84 14.17
CA GLU A 30 53.00 48.80 13.84
C GLU A 30 52.94 48.47 12.34
N SER A 31 53.12 49.47 11.46
CA SER A 31 53.15 49.28 10.01
C SER A 31 54.36 48.46 9.52
N THR A 32 55.54 48.72 10.08
CA THR A 32 56.77 47.98 9.72
C THR A 32 56.71 46.51 10.13
N LEU A 33 56.03 46.21 11.24
CA LEU A 33 55.81 44.83 11.69
C LEU A 33 54.80 44.08 10.79
N ILE A 34 53.76 44.76 10.31
CA ILE A 34 52.78 44.18 9.38
C ILE A 34 53.43 43.92 8.00
N ASP A 35 54.29 44.81 7.52
CA ASP A 35 54.96 44.65 6.23
C ASP A 35 56.09 43.60 6.25
N THR A 36 56.80 43.47 7.36
CA THR A 36 57.74 42.35 7.58
C THR A 36 56.99 41.02 7.67
N LEU A 37 55.86 40.95 8.39
CA LEU A 37 55.00 39.77 8.44
C LEU A 37 54.51 39.36 7.04
N ARG A 38 54.07 40.31 6.20
CA ARG A 38 53.64 40.03 4.82
C ARG A 38 54.76 39.46 3.96
N THR A 39 55.96 40.05 4.02
CA THR A 39 57.11 39.63 3.20
C THR A 39 57.67 38.28 3.64
N ASP A 40 57.72 38.01 4.95
CA ASP A 40 58.14 36.73 5.51
C ASP A 40 57.11 35.62 5.22
N PHE A 41 55.81 35.93 5.29
CA PHE A 41 54.75 35.00 4.92
C PHE A 41 54.82 34.63 3.43
N HIS A 42 55.02 35.61 2.55
CA HIS A 42 55.15 35.35 1.10
C HIS A 42 56.44 34.60 0.73
N SER A 43 57.56 34.83 1.43
CA SER A 43 58.82 34.15 1.12
C SER A 43 58.90 32.73 1.70
N SER A 44 58.36 32.50 2.89
CA SER A 44 58.50 31.23 3.63
C SER A 44 57.28 30.32 3.54
N ILE A 45 56.06 30.86 3.58
CA ILE A 45 54.82 30.07 3.69
C ILE A 45 54.21 29.83 2.31
N HIS A 46 54.17 30.84 1.44
CA HIS A 46 53.60 30.71 0.10
C HIS A 46 54.38 29.72 -0.78
N THR A 47 55.71 29.69 -0.68
CA THR A 47 56.58 28.74 -1.39
C THR A 47 56.32 27.30 -0.93
N GLN A 48 56.22 27.08 0.38
CA GLN A 48 55.95 25.75 0.93
C GLN A 48 54.51 25.25 0.73
N LEU A 49 53.51 26.12 0.70
CA LEU A 49 52.12 25.76 0.38
C LEU A 49 51.93 25.36 -1.09
N PHE A 50 52.75 25.90 -2.00
CA PHE A 50 52.71 25.55 -3.42
C PHE A 50 53.40 24.20 -3.70
N GLU A 51 54.46 23.89 -2.95
CA GLU A 51 55.23 22.65 -3.07
C GLU A 51 54.63 21.47 -2.30
N ASN A 52 54.05 21.70 -1.10
CA ASN A 52 53.48 20.67 -0.25
C ASN A 52 51.95 20.80 -0.18
N ARG A 53 51.26 20.18 -1.14
CA ARG A 53 49.80 20.02 -1.08
C ARG A 53 49.46 18.91 -0.07
N PRO A 54 48.81 19.22 1.07
CA PRO A 54 48.56 18.21 2.10
C PRO A 54 47.56 17.17 1.58
N ALA A 55 48.01 15.92 1.42
CA ALA A 55 47.15 14.80 1.02
C ALA A 55 46.84 13.87 2.20
N SER A 56 47.68 13.89 3.24
CA SER A 56 47.55 13.04 4.44
C SER A 56 47.27 13.84 5.71
N ILE A 57 46.72 13.14 6.72
CA ILE A 57 46.39 13.70 8.05
C ILE A 57 47.65 14.22 8.76
N GLU A 58 48.77 13.50 8.64
CA GLU A 58 50.06 13.88 9.26
C GLU A 58 50.67 15.13 8.62
N GLU A 59 50.58 15.25 7.29
CA GLU A 59 51.02 16.47 6.57
C GLU A 59 50.18 17.69 6.97
N LEU A 60 48.87 17.50 7.19
CA LEU A 60 47.98 18.56 7.67
C LEU A 60 48.34 19.01 9.09
N GLN A 61 48.55 18.07 10.03
CA GLN A 61 48.95 18.38 11.41
C GLN A 61 50.30 19.10 11.46
N ASN A 62 51.27 18.68 10.65
CA ASN A 62 52.58 19.33 10.55
C ASN A 62 52.48 20.74 9.98
N LEU A 63 51.71 20.93 8.90
CA LEU A 63 51.47 22.24 8.30
C LEU A 63 50.81 23.21 9.30
N ILE A 64 49.80 22.75 10.04
CA ILE A 64 49.14 23.55 11.08
C ILE A 64 50.11 23.87 12.22
N GLN A 65 50.96 22.92 12.63
CA GLN A 65 51.95 23.13 13.68
C GLN A 65 53.00 24.18 13.29
N ASN A 66 53.44 24.20 12.03
CA ASN A 66 54.44 25.17 11.60
C ASN A 66 53.86 26.57 11.40
N LEU A 67 52.64 26.67 10.83
CA LEU A 67 51.93 27.94 10.75
C LEU A 67 51.66 28.51 12.15
N TYR A 68 51.34 27.63 13.11
CA TYR A 68 51.18 28.00 14.50
C TYR A 68 52.48 28.55 15.10
N ALA A 69 53.60 27.83 14.94
CA ALA A 69 54.90 28.27 15.45
C ALA A 69 55.37 29.59 14.81
N PHE A 70 55.10 29.79 13.52
CA PHE A 70 55.34 31.06 12.82
C PHE A 70 54.53 32.20 13.47
N TRP A 71 53.21 32.04 13.59
CA TRP A 71 52.34 33.03 14.24
C TRP A 71 52.73 33.33 15.70
N PHE A 72 53.11 32.29 16.46
CA PHE A 72 53.51 32.41 17.85
C PHE A 72 54.74 33.34 18.01
N SER A 73 55.71 33.29 17.10
CA SER A 73 56.89 34.16 17.14
C SER A 73 56.57 35.65 16.98
N TYR A 74 55.61 36.02 16.13
CA TYR A 74 55.16 37.41 15.96
C TYR A 74 54.22 37.85 17.09
N ARG A 75 53.40 36.93 17.62
CA ARG A 75 52.53 37.19 18.78
C ARG A 75 53.35 37.50 20.03
N ASP A 76 54.38 36.72 20.33
CA ASP A 76 55.25 36.94 21.50
C ASP A 76 56.00 38.27 21.42
N TYR A 77 56.35 38.74 20.22
CA TYR A 77 56.96 40.05 20.03
C TYR A 77 55.93 41.18 20.22
N ALA A 78 54.76 41.08 19.58
CA ALA A 78 53.69 42.08 19.69
C ALA A 78 53.11 42.20 21.11
N THR A 79 53.19 41.16 21.95
CA THR A 79 52.77 41.22 23.37
C THR A 79 53.77 41.92 24.30
N LYS A 80 55.04 42.08 23.88
CA LYS A 80 56.09 42.72 24.70
C LYS A 80 56.07 44.24 24.59
N ASP A 81 55.53 44.79 23.50
CA ASP A 81 55.46 46.24 23.26
C ASP A 81 54.02 46.77 23.43
N PRO A 82 53.76 47.66 24.40
CA PRO A 82 52.40 48.17 24.70
C PRO A 82 51.86 49.16 23.64
N THR A 83 52.65 49.51 22.63
CA THR A 83 52.28 50.44 21.54
C THR A 83 51.67 49.75 20.32
N ILE A 84 51.65 48.41 20.27
CA ILE A 84 51.17 47.63 19.13
C ILE A 84 49.79 47.05 19.43
N HIS A 85 48.80 47.36 18.59
CA HIS A 85 47.48 46.73 18.68
C HIS A 85 47.52 45.32 18.10
N LEU A 86 47.55 44.31 18.99
CA LEU A 86 47.57 42.88 18.65
C LEU A 86 46.44 42.49 17.66
N ASP A 87 45.27 43.11 17.79
CA ASP A 87 44.09 42.84 16.97
C ASP A 87 44.32 43.13 15.47
N HIS A 88 45.06 44.20 15.14
CA HIS A 88 45.32 44.57 13.74
C HIS A 88 46.31 43.61 13.07
N VAL A 89 47.35 43.21 13.80
CA VAL A 89 48.34 42.23 13.33
C VAL A 89 47.69 40.86 13.13
N GLN A 90 46.80 40.47 14.04
CA GLN A 90 46.02 39.23 13.98
C GLN A 90 45.03 39.21 12.79
N GLN A 91 44.31 40.30 12.55
CA GLN A 91 43.43 40.43 11.38
C GLN A 91 44.21 40.37 10.06
N CYS A 92 45.38 41.01 9.99
CA CYS A 92 46.26 40.94 8.82
C CYS A 92 46.72 39.49 8.56
N PHE A 93 47.19 38.79 9.58
CA PHE A 93 47.60 37.40 9.45
C PHE A 93 46.45 36.45 9.05
N TRP A 94 45.26 36.63 9.63
CA TRP A 94 44.06 35.87 9.23
C TRP A 94 43.66 36.11 7.77
N SER A 95 43.78 37.35 7.28
CA SER A 95 43.50 37.68 5.88
C SER A 95 44.49 37.02 4.91
N LEU A 96 45.77 36.93 5.29
CA LEU A 96 46.81 36.25 4.52
C LEU A 96 46.58 34.73 4.50
N CYS A 97 46.25 34.14 5.65
CA CYS A 97 45.93 32.72 5.74
C CYS A 97 44.72 32.35 4.88
N ARG A 98 43.62 33.13 4.94
CA ARG A 98 42.41 32.86 4.14
C ARG A 98 42.64 33.00 2.63
N ARG A 99 43.52 33.90 2.20
CA ARG A 99 43.79 34.15 0.78
C ARG A 99 44.74 33.13 0.16
N HIS A 100 45.68 32.60 0.94
CA HIS A 100 46.78 31.78 0.41
C HIS A 100 46.72 30.29 0.79
N LEU A 101 45.89 29.87 1.76
CA LEU A 101 45.65 28.44 1.99
C LEU A 101 44.66 27.86 0.95
N PRO A 102 44.94 26.68 0.38
CA PRO A 102 43.97 25.96 -0.44
C PRO A 102 42.89 25.32 0.45
N LEU A 103 41.86 26.09 0.80
CA LEU A 103 40.79 25.67 1.73
C LEU A 103 40.09 24.37 1.29
N ASP A 104 39.83 24.19 -0.01
CA ASP A 104 39.18 22.98 -0.55
C ASP A 104 40.04 21.70 -0.40
N GLN A 105 41.37 21.84 -0.39
CA GLN A 105 42.29 20.71 -0.27
C GLN A 105 42.53 20.34 1.20
N ILE A 106 42.41 21.29 2.12
CA ILE A 106 42.47 21.05 3.57
C ILE A 106 41.17 20.41 4.08
N ARG A 107 40.03 20.73 3.45
CA ARG A 107 38.71 20.22 3.83
C ARG A 107 38.62 18.69 3.84
N LYS A 108 39.16 18.03 2.81
CA LYS A 108 39.11 16.56 2.64
C LYS A 108 39.89 15.78 3.72
N PRO A 109 41.19 16.03 3.96
CA PRO A 109 41.95 15.36 5.01
C PRO A 109 41.46 15.75 6.41
N LEU A 110 40.99 16.99 6.60
CA LEU A 110 40.37 17.40 7.86
C LEU A 110 39.08 16.61 8.14
N PHE A 111 38.20 16.44 7.14
CA PHE A 111 37.01 15.61 7.26
C PHE A 111 37.34 14.13 7.58
N ALA A 112 38.33 13.55 6.91
CA ALA A 112 38.78 12.18 7.19
C ALA A 112 39.34 12.02 8.60
N TYR A 113 40.10 13.02 9.09
CA TYR A 113 40.60 13.05 10.46
C TYR A 113 39.47 13.17 11.48
N LEU A 114 38.53 14.10 11.26
CA LEU A 114 37.37 14.30 12.14
C LEU A 114 36.49 13.04 12.21
N LYS A 115 36.29 12.34 11.10
CA LYS A 115 35.56 11.06 11.08
C LYS A 115 36.27 9.98 11.90
N LYS A 116 37.60 9.90 11.82
CA LYS A 116 38.41 8.98 12.65
C LYS A 116 38.30 9.32 14.13
N VAL A 117 38.36 10.61 14.47
CA VAL A 117 38.22 11.11 15.84
C VAL A 117 36.84 10.79 16.42
N LEU A 118 35.77 11.02 15.67
CA LEU A 118 34.41 10.70 16.10
C LEU A 118 34.20 9.19 16.29
N ASN A 119 34.78 8.34 15.43
CA ASN A 119 34.70 6.89 15.60
C ASN A 119 35.45 6.42 16.86
N LEU A 120 36.69 6.89 17.08
CA LEU A 120 37.45 6.59 18.29
C LEU A 120 36.74 7.05 19.55
N TRP A 121 35.99 8.14 19.46
CA TRP A 121 35.21 8.64 20.58
C TRP A 121 34.02 7.74 20.90
N SER A 122 33.30 7.24 19.89
CA SER A 122 32.20 6.29 20.08
C SER A 122 32.63 4.92 20.63
N GLU A 123 33.90 4.52 20.42
CA GLU A 123 34.44 3.27 20.94
C GLU A 123 34.92 3.38 22.41
N ASN A 124 35.20 4.58 22.88
CA ASN A 124 35.73 4.86 24.22
C ASN A 124 34.63 5.33 25.20
N GLU A 125 33.60 4.51 25.42
CA GLU A 125 32.54 4.78 26.43
C GLU A 125 33.10 4.94 27.86
N SER A 126 34.30 4.38 28.14
CA SER A 126 34.87 4.32 29.49
C SER A 126 35.83 5.47 29.85
N ASN A 127 36.38 6.22 28.87
CA ASN A 127 37.31 7.32 29.19
C ASN A 127 37.37 8.39 28.08
N PRO A 128 36.67 9.54 28.24
CA PRO A 128 36.47 10.54 27.17
C PRO A 128 37.72 11.37 26.81
N TYR A 129 38.87 11.14 27.47
CA TYR A 129 40.11 11.90 27.24
C TYR A 129 41.23 11.08 26.57
N PHE A 130 41.08 9.75 26.46
CA PHE A 130 42.17 8.90 26.00
C PHE A 130 42.35 9.01 24.48
N GLY A 131 43.43 9.66 24.04
CA GLY A 131 43.79 9.82 22.61
C GLY A 131 43.21 11.05 21.90
N LEU A 132 42.56 11.96 22.63
CA LEU A 132 41.93 13.19 22.07
C LEU A 132 42.73 14.48 22.34
N GLU A 133 43.83 14.41 23.09
CA GLU A 133 44.70 15.57 23.40
C GLU A 133 45.21 16.25 22.12
N ASP A 134 45.67 15.46 21.15
CA ASP A 134 46.14 15.96 19.84
C ASP A 134 45.02 16.65 19.05
N PHE A 135 43.77 16.21 19.22
CA PHE A 135 42.60 16.85 18.61
C PHE A 135 42.29 18.20 19.26
N PHE A 136 42.28 18.28 20.59
CA PHE A 136 42.06 19.54 21.29
C PHE A 136 43.18 20.56 21.02
N HIS A 137 44.43 20.12 20.95
CA HIS A 137 45.56 20.96 20.53
C HIS A 137 45.42 21.43 19.08
N LEU A 138 44.94 20.58 18.17
CA LEU A 138 44.68 20.96 16.78
C LEU A 138 43.58 22.03 16.68
N CYS A 139 42.48 21.87 17.41
CA CYS A 139 41.38 22.84 17.46
C CYS A 139 41.85 24.20 17.98
N GLU A 140 42.66 24.21 19.04
CA GLU A 140 43.26 25.43 19.61
C GLU A 140 44.22 26.12 18.62
N ARG A 141 45.03 25.35 17.89
CA ARG A 141 45.94 25.87 16.86
C ARG A 141 45.18 26.46 15.68
N LEU A 142 44.16 25.76 15.18
CA LEU A 142 43.29 26.26 14.11
C LEU A 142 42.53 27.53 14.50
N ARG A 143 42.21 27.69 15.79
CA ARG A 143 41.63 28.93 16.33
C ARG A 143 42.59 30.10 16.22
N GLN A 144 43.84 29.92 16.66
CA GLN A 144 44.85 30.98 16.62
C GLN A 144 45.18 31.39 15.18
N LEU A 145 45.03 30.46 14.21
CA LEU A 145 45.19 30.71 12.78
C LEU A 145 43.96 31.36 12.09
N GLY A 146 42.82 31.52 12.76
CA GLY A 146 41.62 32.16 12.20
C GLY A 146 40.80 31.29 11.23
N LEU A 147 41.04 29.97 11.23
CA LEU A 147 40.38 28.97 10.38
C LEU A 147 39.16 28.30 11.07
N VAL A 148 38.59 28.97 12.06
CA VAL A 148 37.48 28.46 12.87
C VAL A 148 36.23 28.17 12.03
N SER A 149 35.96 28.96 10.99
CA SER A 149 34.79 28.77 10.11
C SER A 149 34.85 27.44 9.36
N GLU A 150 35.99 27.12 8.75
CA GLU A 150 36.18 25.88 8.00
C GLU A 150 36.18 24.65 8.91
N LEU A 151 36.75 24.78 10.12
CA LEU A 151 36.67 23.72 11.14
C LEU A 151 35.22 23.47 11.54
N LYS A 152 34.43 24.53 11.78
CA LYS A 152 33.01 24.40 12.15
C LYS A 152 32.18 23.76 11.03
N GLU A 153 32.38 24.16 9.77
CA GLU A 153 31.66 23.60 8.62
C GLU A 153 32.00 22.12 8.38
N THR A 154 33.29 21.77 8.39
CA THR A 154 33.73 20.38 8.23
C THR A 154 33.31 19.48 9.37
N PHE A 155 33.40 19.99 10.60
CA PHE A 155 32.94 19.30 11.78
C PHE A 155 31.43 19.09 11.76
N ALA A 156 30.63 20.08 11.38
CA ALA A 156 29.18 19.93 11.25
C ALA A 156 28.79 18.86 10.22
N LEU A 157 29.48 18.80 9.07
CA LEU A 157 29.25 17.75 8.06
C LEU A 157 29.65 16.36 8.58
N SER A 158 30.80 16.24 9.25
CA SER A 158 31.27 14.97 9.81
C SER A 158 30.40 14.49 10.97
N LEU A 159 29.95 15.40 11.81
CA LEU A 159 29.03 15.14 12.91
C LEU A 159 27.69 14.64 12.38
N LYS A 160 27.16 15.27 11.34
CA LYS A 160 25.91 14.84 10.69
C LYS A 160 26.00 13.40 10.16
N ASP A 161 27.08 13.03 9.47
CA ASP A 161 27.30 11.67 8.95
C ASP A 161 27.46 10.63 10.09
N HIS A 162 28.19 11.01 11.13
CA HIS A 162 28.40 10.15 12.29
C HIS A 162 27.09 9.91 13.08
N VAL A 163 26.36 10.98 13.42
CA VAL A 163 25.06 10.89 14.10
C VAL A 163 24.07 10.08 13.27
N HIS A 164 24.03 10.28 11.95
CA HIS A 164 23.19 9.49 11.06
C HIS A 164 23.53 8.00 11.14
N THR A 165 24.81 7.63 11.13
CA THR A 165 25.27 6.23 11.22
C THR A 165 24.90 5.61 12.57
N LEU A 166 25.06 6.35 13.66
CA LEU A 166 24.69 5.92 15.00
C LEU A 166 23.19 5.68 15.14
N LEU A 167 22.37 6.63 14.67
CA LEU A 167 20.91 6.50 14.67
C LEU A 167 20.44 5.32 13.80
N TYR A 168 21.05 5.14 12.62
CA TYR A 168 20.71 4.02 11.74
C TYR A 168 21.00 2.65 12.39
N ARG A 169 22.17 2.49 13.01
CA ARG A 169 22.57 1.23 13.67
C ARG A 169 21.64 0.85 14.82
N ARG A 170 21.21 1.83 15.61
CA ARG A 170 20.44 1.58 16.84
C ARG A 170 18.93 1.57 16.62
N TYR A 171 18.42 2.38 15.70
CA TYR A 171 17.00 2.65 15.58
C TYR A 171 16.42 2.42 14.18
N GLY A 172 17.22 1.98 13.20
CA GLY A 172 16.78 1.78 11.81
C GLY A 172 15.56 0.86 11.67
N SER A 173 15.53 -0.26 12.40
CA SER A 173 14.49 -1.30 12.29
C SER A 173 13.51 -1.37 13.48
N HIS A 174 13.63 -0.47 14.45
CA HIS A 174 12.74 -0.47 15.63
C HIS A 174 11.70 0.63 15.50
N TRP A 175 10.42 0.24 15.40
CA TRP A 175 9.29 1.15 15.17
C TRP A 175 8.22 1.16 16.28
N SER A 176 8.40 0.33 17.32
CA SER A 176 7.37 0.06 18.32
C SER A 176 7.17 1.16 19.37
N TYR A 177 8.17 2.00 19.63
CA TYR A 177 8.09 3.10 20.60
C TYR A 177 8.75 4.37 20.02
N GLY A 178 8.36 5.53 20.57
CA GLY A 178 8.95 6.82 20.19
C GLY A 178 10.38 6.93 20.69
N VAL A 179 11.32 7.11 19.77
CA VAL A 179 12.76 7.07 20.04
C VAL A 179 13.34 8.47 20.25
N TYR A 180 12.63 9.52 19.83
CA TYR A 180 13.17 10.88 19.78
C TYR A 180 13.78 11.37 21.10
N GLN A 181 13.12 11.15 22.23
CA GLN A 181 13.59 11.63 23.54
C GLN A 181 14.88 10.92 23.98
N GLU A 182 14.90 9.59 23.88
CA GLU A 182 16.09 8.78 24.22
C GLU A 182 17.27 9.12 23.31
N ALA A 183 17.03 9.25 22.02
CA ALA A 183 18.07 9.61 21.05
C ALA A 183 18.63 11.00 21.30
N ALA A 184 17.77 11.99 21.62
CA ALA A 184 18.22 13.34 21.94
C ALA A 184 19.04 13.39 23.24
N GLU A 185 18.60 12.70 24.30
CA GLU A 185 19.34 12.65 25.56
C GLU A 185 20.69 11.94 25.42
N TRP A 186 20.71 10.83 24.69
CA TRP A 186 21.93 10.09 24.39
C TRP A 186 22.94 10.94 23.61
N ILE A 187 22.49 11.59 22.54
CA ILE A 187 23.32 12.48 21.72
C ILE A 187 23.78 13.70 22.52
N ARG A 188 22.95 14.27 23.41
CA ARG A 188 23.41 15.32 24.33
C ARG A 188 24.47 14.80 25.29
N SER A 189 24.30 13.61 25.86
CA SER A 189 25.27 13.06 26.83
C SER A 189 26.63 12.77 26.21
N GLU A 190 26.65 12.26 24.98
CA GLU A 190 27.89 11.98 24.26
C GLU A 190 28.44 13.26 23.65
N LEU A 191 27.70 13.93 22.78
CA LEU A 191 28.26 14.89 21.83
C LEU A 191 28.52 16.30 22.39
N THR A 192 27.91 16.67 23.53
CA THR A 192 27.95 18.07 24.03
C THR A 192 29.36 18.55 24.32
N LEU A 193 30.18 17.74 25.00
CA LEU A 193 31.55 18.15 25.36
C LEU A 193 32.41 18.46 24.13
N LEU A 194 32.33 17.61 23.10
CA LEU A 194 33.12 17.79 21.88
C LEU A 194 32.60 18.98 21.06
N VAL A 195 31.28 19.17 20.99
CA VAL A 195 30.68 20.32 20.29
C VAL A 195 30.95 21.62 21.02
N GLU A 196 30.94 21.67 22.35
CA GLU A 196 31.32 22.86 23.13
C GLU A 196 32.76 23.28 22.84
N HIS A 197 33.70 22.33 22.81
CA HIS A 197 35.11 22.60 22.53
C HIS A 197 35.38 23.10 21.11
N VAL A 198 34.59 22.70 20.11
CA VAL A 198 34.76 23.14 18.71
C VAL A 198 33.97 24.42 18.40
N SER A 199 32.76 24.54 18.96
CA SER A 199 31.83 25.62 18.63
C SER A 199 32.00 26.87 19.50
N PHE A 200 32.52 26.70 20.73
CA PHE A 200 32.60 27.73 21.78
C PHE A 200 31.26 28.42 22.06
N LEU A 201 30.16 27.73 21.77
CA LEU A 201 28.80 28.17 22.01
C LEU A 201 28.36 27.80 23.43
N SER A 202 27.36 28.50 23.97
CA SER A 202 26.80 28.15 25.27
C SER A 202 26.11 26.80 25.22
N THR A 203 26.20 26.03 26.31
CA THR A 203 25.65 24.67 26.47
C THR A 203 24.19 24.57 26.02
N THR A 204 23.38 25.59 26.33
CA THR A 204 21.97 25.68 25.92
C THR A 204 21.77 25.80 24.41
N SER A 205 22.63 26.53 23.71
CA SER A 205 22.56 26.70 22.26
C SER A 205 23.10 25.49 21.50
N VAL A 206 24.06 24.76 22.08
CA VAL A 206 24.55 23.48 21.55
C VAL A 206 23.45 22.42 21.65
N HIS A 207 22.79 22.30 22.80
CA HIS A 207 21.68 21.35 22.97
C HIS A 207 20.54 21.59 21.97
N SER A 208 20.14 22.85 21.75
CA SER A 208 19.06 23.14 20.80
C SER A 208 19.45 22.82 19.34
N GLN A 209 20.71 23.08 18.96
CA GLN A 209 21.22 22.70 17.64
C GLN A 209 21.31 21.19 17.46
N LEU A 210 21.79 20.46 18.48
CA LEU A 210 21.84 19.00 18.46
C LEU A 210 20.44 18.40 18.37
N ASP A 211 19.47 18.89 19.15
CA ASP A 211 18.08 18.42 19.09
C ASP A 211 17.45 18.62 17.70
N GLN A 212 17.70 19.78 17.07
CA GLN A 212 17.26 20.03 15.70
C GLN A 212 17.93 19.08 14.70
N LEU A 213 19.23 18.81 14.85
CA LEU A 213 19.94 17.84 14.01
C LEU A 213 19.38 16.43 14.18
N VAL A 214 19.11 16.00 15.42
CA VAL A 214 18.49 14.70 15.72
C VAL A 214 17.10 14.61 15.10
N SER A 215 16.26 15.63 15.29
CA SER A 215 14.92 15.68 14.70
C SER A 215 14.96 15.55 13.17
N ASN A 216 15.87 16.28 12.52
CA ASN A 216 15.99 16.28 11.06
C ASN A 216 16.52 14.94 10.53
N LEU A 217 17.52 14.35 11.18
CA LEU A 217 18.09 13.08 10.77
C LEU A 217 17.14 11.91 11.04
N LEU A 218 16.49 11.87 12.20
CA LEU A 218 15.49 10.87 12.54
C LEU A 218 14.29 10.98 11.60
N GLY A 219 13.83 12.20 11.31
CA GLY A 219 12.79 12.47 10.32
C GLY A 219 13.12 11.89 8.95
N ARG A 220 14.34 12.11 8.45
CA ARG A 220 14.81 11.54 7.17
C ARG A 220 14.88 10.01 7.20
N LEU A 221 15.49 9.43 8.22
CA LEU A 221 15.58 7.97 8.39
C LEU A 221 14.19 7.31 8.38
N ARG A 222 13.25 7.86 9.15
CA ARG A 222 11.87 7.36 9.18
C ARG A 222 11.11 7.61 7.88
N SER A 223 11.41 8.70 7.18
CA SER A 223 10.83 8.98 5.86
C SER A 223 11.35 8.02 4.79
N ASP A 224 12.59 7.54 4.90
CA ASP A 224 13.13 6.51 4.01
C ASP A 224 12.49 5.15 4.23
N SER A 225 12.13 4.80 5.47
CA SER A 225 11.44 3.56 5.82
C SER A 225 9.92 3.72 5.94
N ILE A 226 9.33 4.80 5.40
CA ILE A 226 7.90 5.12 5.61
C ILE A 226 6.97 4.02 5.09
N PHE A 227 7.37 3.35 4.02
CA PHE A 227 6.59 2.28 3.40
C PHE A 227 6.43 1.08 4.34
N ASP A 228 7.51 0.63 4.94
CA ASP A 228 7.50 -0.49 5.89
C ASP A 228 6.78 -0.10 7.20
N ILE A 229 6.95 1.16 7.64
CA ILE A 229 6.21 1.71 8.78
C ILE A 229 4.69 1.65 8.53
N VAL A 230 4.23 1.95 7.32
CA VAL A 230 2.79 1.89 6.98
C VAL A 230 2.30 0.43 6.93
N LEU A 231 3.11 -0.51 6.45
CA LEU A 231 2.75 -1.94 6.41
C LEU A 231 2.58 -2.53 7.82
N ASP A 232 3.45 -2.17 8.76
CA ASP A 232 3.44 -2.71 10.13
C ASP A 232 2.50 -1.95 11.09
N TYR A 233 1.76 -0.95 10.59
CA TYR A 233 0.79 -0.23 11.40
C TYR A 233 -0.37 -1.17 11.82
N PRO A 234 -0.73 -1.29 13.11
CA PRO A 234 -0.56 -0.30 14.20
C PRO A 234 0.65 -0.48 15.12
N GLN A 235 1.48 -1.51 14.94
CA GLN A 235 2.63 -1.75 15.82
C GLN A 235 3.71 -0.67 15.68
N SER A 236 3.75 0.02 14.55
CA SER A 236 4.71 1.08 14.21
C SER A 236 4.31 2.49 14.71
N SER A 237 3.38 2.61 15.65
CA SER A 237 2.83 3.90 16.11
C SER A 237 3.90 4.86 16.66
N GLY A 238 4.91 4.35 17.36
CA GLY A 238 6.02 5.15 17.89
C GLY A 238 6.84 5.86 16.82
N ALA A 239 7.08 5.20 15.68
CA ALA A 239 7.77 5.82 14.55
C ALA A 239 6.97 6.98 13.93
N ILE A 240 5.64 6.93 14.00
CA ILE A 240 4.75 8.00 13.51
C ILE A 240 4.81 9.20 14.45
N GLU A 241 4.90 8.99 15.76
CA GLU A 241 5.08 10.07 16.73
C GLU A 241 6.41 10.82 16.51
N ASP A 242 7.49 10.08 16.26
CA ASP A 242 8.80 10.65 15.90
C ASP A 242 8.70 11.49 14.60
N LEU A 243 8.05 10.94 13.57
CA LEU A 243 7.81 11.65 12.31
C LEU A 243 6.95 12.89 12.50
N ARG A 244 5.97 12.86 13.40
CA ARG A 244 5.10 14.01 13.69
C ARG A 244 5.88 15.18 14.30
N LEU A 245 6.89 14.90 15.12
CA LEU A 245 7.79 15.93 15.65
C LEU A 245 8.68 16.52 14.55
N ALA A 246 9.21 15.67 13.65
CA ALA A 246 10.04 16.10 12.53
C ALA A 246 9.24 16.85 11.44
N ALA A 247 7.97 16.48 11.22
CA ALA A 247 7.06 17.05 10.23
C ALA A 247 6.60 18.48 10.55
N ARG A 248 7.07 19.10 11.64
CA ARG A 248 6.89 20.53 11.90
C ARG A 248 7.61 21.40 10.86
N GLN A 249 8.65 20.86 10.22
CA GLN A 249 9.39 21.56 9.16
C GLN A 249 8.77 21.30 7.79
N PRO A 250 8.55 22.34 6.96
CA PRO A 250 7.93 22.19 5.64
C PRO A 250 8.78 21.35 4.67
N GLU A 251 10.11 21.49 4.71
CA GLU A 251 11.04 20.71 3.88
C GLU A 251 10.91 19.21 4.14
N GLN A 252 10.76 18.82 5.41
CA GLN A 252 10.59 17.43 5.80
C GLN A 252 9.24 16.85 5.34
N ARG A 253 8.18 17.66 5.39
CA ARG A 253 6.84 17.28 4.89
C ARG A 253 6.87 16.99 3.40
N GLN A 254 7.53 17.83 2.61
CA GLN A 254 7.67 17.63 1.17
C GLN A 254 8.49 16.37 0.87
N TYR A 255 9.64 16.22 1.51
CA TYR A 255 10.52 15.05 1.35
C TYR A 255 9.79 13.74 1.68
N LEU A 256 9.02 13.71 2.76
CA LEU A 256 8.23 12.53 3.16
C LEU A 256 7.24 12.12 2.07
N VAL A 257 6.51 13.07 1.48
CA VAL A 257 5.51 12.78 0.45
C VAL A 257 6.18 12.30 -0.84
N GLU A 258 7.25 12.96 -1.29
CA GLU A 258 8.02 12.54 -2.47
C GLU A 258 8.63 11.14 -2.30
N ARG A 259 9.18 10.86 -1.11
CA ARG A 259 9.76 9.54 -0.80
C ARG A 259 8.70 8.45 -0.72
N PHE A 260 7.56 8.75 -0.10
CA PHE A 260 6.43 7.82 -0.05
C PHE A 260 5.89 7.51 -1.44
N MET A 261 5.62 8.54 -2.27
CA MET A 261 5.10 8.35 -3.64
C MET A 261 6.06 7.52 -4.50
N SER A 262 7.35 7.85 -4.52
CA SER A 262 8.34 7.09 -5.28
C SER A 262 8.48 5.64 -4.80
N THR A 263 8.30 5.38 -3.51
CA THR A 263 8.35 4.02 -2.97
C THR A 263 7.07 3.23 -3.31
N CYS A 264 5.91 3.88 -3.28
CA CYS A 264 4.64 3.28 -3.69
C CYS A 264 4.63 2.86 -5.17
N GLU A 265 5.10 3.74 -6.06
CA GLU A 265 5.26 3.45 -7.50
C GLU A 265 6.18 2.25 -7.71
N ASN A 266 7.28 2.19 -6.96
CA ASN A 266 8.24 1.11 -7.10
C ASN A 266 7.77 -0.22 -6.49
N ASN A 267 6.87 -0.27 -5.52
CA ASN A 267 6.56 -1.52 -4.81
C ASN A 267 5.12 -2.02 -4.96
N ILE A 268 4.12 -1.16 -4.74
CA ILE A 268 2.71 -1.56 -4.62
C ILE A 268 1.90 -1.22 -5.88
N LEU A 269 2.18 -0.10 -6.53
CA LEU A 269 1.44 0.36 -7.72
C LEU A 269 1.94 -0.36 -8.99
N ARG A 270 2.05 -1.69 -8.90
CA ARG A 270 2.42 -2.57 -10.00
C ARG A 270 1.24 -3.44 -10.40
N PRO A 271 1.03 -3.71 -11.71
CA PRO A 271 -0.07 -4.57 -12.16
C PRO A 271 -0.06 -5.99 -11.57
N SER A 272 1.11 -6.49 -11.14
CA SER A 272 1.29 -7.83 -10.59
C SER A 272 0.84 -8.00 -9.13
N LYS A 273 0.33 -6.95 -8.48
CA LYS A 273 -0.11 -6.99 -7.07
C LYS A 273 -1.61 -7.16 -6.98
N ASP A 274 -2.07 -7.93 -6.00
CA ASP A 274 -3.48 -8.20 -5.77
C ASP A 274 -4.22 -6.94 -5.29
N THR A 275 -5.40 -6.68 -5.85
CA THR A 275 -6.29 -5.56 -5.48
C THR A 275 -6.59 -5.54 -4.00
N SER A 276 -6.85 -6.71 -3.40
CA SER A 276 -7.13 -6.87 -1.97
C SER A 276 -5.97 -6.34 -1.10
N SER A 277 -4.73 -6.66 -1.45
CA SER A 277 -3.54 -6.20 -0.75
C SER A 277 -3.36 -4.67 -0.84
N ILE A 278 -3.64 -4.09 -2.01
CA ILE A 278 -3.55 -2.65 -2.24
C ILE A 278 -4.62 -1.91 -1.42
N LEU A 279 -5.83 -2.45 -1.33
CA LEU A 279 -6.92 -1.88 -0.52
C LEU A 279 -6.59 -1.92 0.98
N VAL A 280 -6.04 -3.03 1.49
CA VAL A 280 -5.59 -3.12 2.89
C VAL A 280 -4.47 -2.09 3.14
N PHE A 281 -3.51 -1.98 2.22
CA PHE A 281 -2.45 -0.96 2.31
C PHE A 281 -3.01 0.47 2.27
N TYR A 282 -4.00 0.75 1.44
CA TYR A 282 -4.68 2.06 1.38
C TYR A 282 -5.31 2.42 2.73
N VAL A 283 -5.95 1.46 3.39
CA VAL A 283 -6.54 1.63 4.72
C VAL A 283 -5.47 1.91 5.77
N SER A 284 -4.38 1.13 5.79
CA SER A 284 -3.25 1.36 6.68
C SER A 284 -2.59 2.71 6.43
N THR A 285 -2.48 3.14 5.17
CA THR A 285 -1.99 4.46 4.78
C THR A 285 -2.87 5.57 5.36
N ILE A 286 -4.19 5.46 5.26
CA ILE A 286 -5.11 6.44 5.86
C ILE A 286 -4.90 6.52 7.37
N ARG A 287 -4.86 5.38 8.07
CA ARG A 287 -4.68 5.36 9.52
C ARG A 287 -3.34 5.98 9.94
N CYS A 288 -2.26 5.63 9.25
CA CYS A 288 -0.92 6.14 9.52
C CYS A 288 -0.81 7.65 9.27
N PHE A 289 -1.26 8.13 8.11
CA PHE A 289 -1.16 9.54 7.74
C PHE A 289 -2.12 10.45 8.52
N LEU A 290 -3.29 9.95 8.95
CA LEU A 290 -4.16 10.68 9.89
C LEU A 290 -3.56 10.80 11.29
N ALA A 291 -2.80 9.78 11.73
CA ALA A 291 -2.06 9.85 13.00
C ALA A 291 -0.86 10.82 12.90
N LEU A 292 -0.20 10.88 11.74
CA LEU A 292 0.91 11.77 11.45
C LEU A 292 0.47 13.25 11.35
N ASP A 293 -0.52 13.52 10.49
CA ASP A 293 -1.01 14.86 10.16
C ASP A 293 -2.53 14.91 10.40
N PRO A 294 -2.98 15.32 11.61
CA PRO A 294 -4.40 15.44 11.94
C PRO A 294 -5.25 16.25 10.95
N PRO A 295 -4.78 17.36 10.33
CA PRO A 295 -5.55 18.05 9.30
C PRO A 295 -5.65 17.26 7.98
N GLY A 296 -4.81 16.25 7.74
CA GLY A 296 -4.91 15.36 6.56
C GLY A 296 -4.38 15.94 5.25
N VAL A 297 -3.54 16.99 5.30
CA VAL A 297 -2.98 17.62 4.09
C VAL A 297 -2.00 16.69 3.38
N LEU A 298 -1.16 15.99 4.16
CA LEU A 298 -0.21 15.02 3.60
C LEU A 298 -0.92 13.80 3.03
N LEU A 299 -2.02 13.38 3.67
CA LEU A 299 -2.84 12.27 3.21
C LEU A 299 -3.39 12.53 1.80
N ASP A 300 -3.99 13.70 1.56
CA ASP A 300 -4.58 13.99 0.24
C ASP A 300 -3.53 13.94 -0.89
N LYS A 301 -2.30 14.42 -0.64
CA LYS A 301 -1.22 14.33 -1.62
C LYS A 301 -0.76 12.88 -1.83
N ALA A 302 -0.58 12.12 -0.76
CA ALA A 302 -0.10 10.74 -0.79
C ALA A 302 -1.11 9.76 -1.44
N LEU A 303 -2.42 10.00 -1.28
CA LEU A 303 -3.46 9.11 -1.80
C LEU A 303 -3.75 9.27 -3.29
N LYS A 304 -3.48 10.44 -3.90
CA LYS A 304 -3.74 10.71 -5.32
C LYS A 304 -3.25 9.60 -6.28
N PRO A 305 -1.97 9.17 -6.23
CA PRO A 305 -1.49 8.12 -7.12
C PRO A 305 -2.17 6.76 -6.86
N ILE A 306 -2.43 6.42 -5.59
CA ILE A 306 -3.10 5.17 -5.22
C ILE A 306 -4.56 5.16 -5.73
N ARG A 307 -5.27 6.30 -5.61
CA ARG A 307 -6.65 6.46 -6.11
C ARG A 307 -6.72 6.34 -7.63
N SER A 308 -5.77 6.95 -8.36
CA SER A 308 -5.71 6.84 -9.82
C SER A 308 -5.53 5.37 -10.24
N PHE A 309 -4.60 4.67 -9.59
CA PHE A 309 -4.31 3.26 -9.90
C PHE A 309 -5.50 2.32 -9.57
N LEU A 310 -6.19 2.54 -8.45
CA LEU A 310 -7.37 1.77 -8.08
C LEU A 310 -8.56 2.05 -9.01
N ASN A 311 -8.68 3.27 -9.56
CA ASN A 311 -9.72 3.61 -10.53
C ASN A 311 -9.52 3.00 -11.92
N GLU A 312 -8.28 2.75 -12.31
CA GLU A 312 -7.96 2.08 -13.59
C GLU A 312 -8.29 0.58 -13.58
N ARG A 313 -8.49 0.00 -12.39
CA ARG A 313 -8.73 -1.43 -12.20
C ARG A 313 -10.21 -1.74 -12.04
N ASP A 314 -10.74 -2.56 -12.95
CA ASP A 314 -12.15 -2.97 -12.96
C ASP A 314 -12.52 -3.90 -11.79
N ASP A 315 -11.56 -4.66 -11.25
CA ASP A 315 -11.74 -5.63 -10.15
C ASP A 315 -11.80 -4.98 -8.76
N THR A 316 -11.61 -3.66 -8.68
CA THR A 316 -11.49 -2.92 -7.43
C THR A 316 -12.80 -2.85 -6.65
N SER A 317 -13.92 -2.67 -7.34
CA SER A 317 -15.26 -2.63 -6.73
C SER A 317 -15.62 -3.98 -6.11
N LYS A 318 -15.42 -5.08 -6.85
CA LYS A 318 -15.64 -6.46 -6.37
C LYS A 318 -14.79 -6.78 -5.15
N SER A 319 -13.49 -6.51 -5.24
CA SER A 319 -12.54 -6.77 -4.16
C SER A 319 -12.83 -5.94 -2.91
N LEU A 320 -13.28 -4.68 -3.08
CA LEU A 320 -13.68 -3.82 -1.97
C LEU A 320 -14.92 -4.35 -1.26
N VAL A 321 -15.98 -4.69 -2.01
CA VAL A 321 -17.21 -5.24 -1.42
C VAL A 321 -16.89 -6.55 -0.71
N TYR A 322 -16.06 -7.42 -1.29
CA TYR A 322 -15.62 -8.63 -0.61
C TYR A 322 -14.88 -8.33 0.71
N LEU A 323 -13.96 -7.37 0.70
CA LEU A 323 -13.21 -6.97 1.90
C LEU A 323 -14.11 -6.36 2.99
N LEU A 324 -15.17 -5.62 2.60
CA LEU A 324 -16.18 -5.07 3.52
C LEU A 324 -17.01 -6.16 4.21
N PHE A 325 -17.33 -7.24 3.50
CA PHE A 325 -18.11 -8.38 4.03
C PHE A 325 -17.23 -9.52 4.59
N SER A 326 -15.91 -9.42 4.49
CA SER A 326 -14.99 -10.41 5.04
C SER A 326 -14.92 -10.32 6.58
N LYS A 327 -14.89 -11.48 7.25
CA LYS A 327 -14.74 -11.60 8.72
C LYS A 327 -13.28 -11.57 9.20
N SER A 328 -12.30 -11.39 8.31
CA SER A 328 -10.87 -11.42 8.66
C SER A 328 -10.48 -10.26 9.60
N GLU A 329 -9.44 -10.44 10.42
CA GLU A 329 -8.91 -9.36 11.29
C GLU A 329 -8.44 -8.11 10.51
N ASN A 330 -8.02 -8.32 9.25
CA ASN A 330 -7.68 -7.25 8.30
C ASN A 330 -8.91 -6.68 7.57
N GLY A 331 -10.11 -7.14 7.92
CA GLY A 331 -11.37 -6.78 7.30
C GLY A 331 -11.83 -5.37 7.68
N LEU A 332 -12.43 -4.68 6.72
CA LEU A 332 -13.01 -3.35 6.89
C LEU A 332 -14.33 -3.35 7.68
N SER A 333 -14.85 -4.54 8.03
CA SER A 333 -16.04 -4.71 8.87
C SER A 333 -15.89 -4.09 10.26
N SER A 334 -14.68 -4.13 10.84
CA SER A 334 -14.38 -3.45 12.10
C SER A 334 -14.44 -1.91 11.98
N GLU A 335 -14.07 -1.35 10.82
CA GLU A 335 -14.18 0.08 10.54
C GLU A 335 -15.62 0.52 10.29
N LEU A 336 -16.45 -0.36 9.72
CA LEU A 336 -17.90 -0.14 9.63
C LEU A 336 -18.53 -0.11 11.03
N ALA A 337 -18.05 -0.92 11.97
CA ALA A 337 -18.56 -0.99 13.33
C ALA A 337 -18.10 0.17 14.24
N LYS A 338 -16.96 0.82 13.93
CA LYS A 338 -16.44 1.98 14.68
C LYS A 338 -17.21 3.28 14.39
N LEU A 339 -18.17 3.26 13.47
CA LEU A 339 -18.99 4.41 13.18
C LEU A 339 -19.78 4.82 14.44
N PRO A 340 -19.71 6.10 14.87
CA PRO A 340 -20.50 6.55 15.98
C PRO A 340 -21.99 6.46 15.60
N ALA A 341 -22.75 5.65 16.34
CA ALA A 341 -24.20 5.56 16.29
C ALA A 341 -24.92 6.84 16.79
N GLY A 342 -24.25 8.00 16.72
CA GLY A 342 -24.82 9.29 17.02
C GLY A 342 -25.17 9.98 15.72
N ASN A 343 -26.45 10.31 15.54
CA ASN A 343 -26.90 11.22 14.50
C ASN A 343 -25.94 12.41 14.37
N VAL A 344 -25.20 12.47 13.26
CA VAL A 344 -24.59 13.71 12.77
C VAL A 344 -25.71 14.60 12.18
N ASP A 345 -26.85 14.68 12.87
CA ASP A 345 -27.93 15.62 12.59
C ASP A 345 -27.54 16.96 13.21
N ALA A 346 -27.04 17.88 12.38
CA ALA A 346 -27.13 19.34 12.51
C ALA A 346 -26.61 20.04 13.80
N ALA A 347 -26.17 19.32 14.83
CA ALA A 347 -25.73 19.88 16.11
C ALA A 347 -24.20 20.02 16.23
N SER A 348 -23.43 19.21 15.49
CA SER A 348 -21.95 19.36 15.42
C SER A 348 -21.55 20.57 14.59
N ASP A 349 -22.26 20.83 13.48
CA ASP A 349 -22.01 21.96 12.57
C ASP A 349 -22.11 23.34 13.27
N ARG A 350 -22.91 23.46 14.34
CA ARG A 350 -23.00 24.73 15.09
C ARG A 350 -21.78 25.02 15.95
N ASN A 351 -21.00 24.02 16.32
CA ASN A 351 -19.79 24.19 17.15
C ASN A 351 -18.48 24.22 16.34
N ASP A 352 -18.51 23.89 15.04
CA ASP A 352 -17.32 23.90 14.19
C ASP A 352 -16.83 25.29 13.79
N TYR A 353 -17.70 26.31 13.81
CA TYR A 353 -17.31 27.71 13.58
C TYR A 353 -16.30 28.23 14.62
N LEU A 354 -16.30 27.69 15.84
CA LEU A 354 -15.37 28.06 16.92
C LEU A 354 -14.02 27.33 16.82
N LYS A 355 -13.93 26.25 16.04
CA LYS A 355 -12.71 25.45 15.81
C LYS A 355 -12.14 25.61 14.41
N TRP A 356 -12.75 26.46 13.59
CA TRP A 356 -12.29 26.72 12.24
C TRP A 356 -10.91 27.39 12.29
N MET A 357 -9.93 26.69 11.72
CA MET A 357 -8.60 27.22 11.46
C MET A 357 -8.41 27.30 9.94
N PRO A 358 -7.77 28.35 9.40
CA PRO A 358 -7.44 28.40 7.99
C PRO A 358 -6.56 27.21 7.59
N ASP A 359 -6.63 26.84 6.31
CA ASP A 359 -5.83 25.72 5.81
C ASP A 359 -4.33 26.06 5.88
N PRO A 360 -3.47 25.06 6.18
CA PRO A 360 -2.03 25.25 6.15
C PRO A 360 -1.55 25.72 4.77
N ILE A 361 -0.44 26.45 4.72
CA ILE A 361 0.15 26.98 3.48
C ILE A 361 0.44 25.88 2.46
N ASP A 362 0.70 24.66 2.93
CA ASP A 362 1.02 23.49 2.11
C ASP A 362 -0.20 22.81 1.49
N ALA A 363 -1.42 23.23 1.84
CA ALA A 363 -2.66 22.70 1.29
C ALA A 363 -2.81 23.05 -0.19
N ALA A 364 -3.19 22.07 -1.00
CA ALA A 364 -3.52 22.33 -2.41
C ALA A 364 -4.78 23.22 -2.49
N PRO A 365 -5.00 23.97 -3.59
CA PRO A 365 -6.22 24.76 -3.78
C PRO A 365 -7.51 23.94 -3.69
N ASP A 366 -7.43 22.66 -4.08
CA ASP A 366 -8.55 21.71 -4.03
C ASP A 366 -8.65 20.96 -2.69
N PHE A 367 -7.78 21.29 -1.72
CA PHE A 367 -7.77 20.63 -0.43
C PHE A 367 -9.08 20.89 0.29
N ARG A 368 -9.80 19.80 0.56
CA ARG A 368 -10.89 19.80 1.52
C ARG A 368 -10.38 19.04 2.73
N LYS A 369 -10.47 19.64 3.91
CA LYS A 369 -10.26 18.89 5.15
C LYS A 369 -11.13 17.64 5.06
N PRO A 370 -10.59 16.43 5.22
CA PRO A 370 -11.41 15.25 5.35
C PRO A 370 -12.31 15.49 6.56
N THR A 371 -13.58 15.83 6.29
CA THR A 371 -14.54 16.26 7.30
C THR A 371 -14.79 15.16 8.31
N ASP A 372 -14.56 13.91 7.91
CA ASP A 372 -14.67 12.75 8.78
C ASP A 372 -13.39 11.91 8.69
N LYS A 373 -12.96 11.36 9.82
CA LYS A 373 -11.95 10.29 9.92
C LYS A 373 -12.42 8.97 9.27
N ASP A 374 -13.42 9.03 8.41
CA ASP A 374 -14.13 7.91 7.83
C ASP A 374 -13.38 7.36 6.63
N ILE A 375 -12.60 6.32 6.90
CA ILE A 375 -11.87 5.52 5.92
C ILE A 375 -12.80 5.06 4.79
N ILE A 376 -14.04 4.68 5.13
CA ILE A 376 -15.05 4.22 4.18
C ILE A 376 -15.52 5.34 3.24
N ALA A 377 -15.73 6.56 3.74
CA ALA A 377 -16.08 7.70 2.89
C ALA A 377 -14.94 8.02 1.91
N SER A 378 -13.69 7.94 2.38
CA SER A 378 -12.51 8.07 1.52
C SER A 378 -12.43 6.97 0.46
N LEU A 379 -12.76 5.71 0.80
CA LEU A 379 -12.82 4.60 -0.17
C LEU A 379 -13.95 4.79 -1.21
N ILE A 380 -15.12 5.26 -0.79
CA ILE A 380 -16.24 5.56 -1.69
C ILE A 380 -15.89 6.72 -2.63
N SER A 381 -15.13 7.70 -2.15
CA SER A 381 -14.67 8.85 -2.96
C SER A 381 -13.74 8.48 -4.11
N ILE A 382 -13.13 7.28 -4.06
CA ILE A 382 -12.29 6.78 -5.15
C ILE A 382 -13.16 6.58 -6.38
N PHE A 383 -14.35 6.00 -6.22
CA PHE A 383 -15.21 5.65 -7.34
C PHE A 383 -15.96 6.86 -7.88
N ASN A 384 -15.85 7.07 -9.20
CA ASN A 384 -16.59 8.10 -9.92
C ASN A 384 -18.10 7.88 -9.88
N SER A 385 -18.56 6.62 -9.83
CA SER A 385 -19.97 6.25 -9.76
C SER A 385 -20.25 5.30 -8.60
N LYS A 386 -21.18 5.69 -7.72
CA LYS A 386 -21.64 4.84 -6.61
C LYS A 386 -22.45 3.63 -7.11
N GLU A 387 -23.00 3.71 -8.32
CA GLU A 387 -23.85 2.67 -8.91
C GLU A 387 -23.09 1.37 -9.19
N THR A 388 -21.83 1.46 -9.61
CA THR A 388 -20.99 0.26 -9.86
C THR A 388 -20.78 -0.53 -8.57
N LEU A 389 -20.46 0.16 -7.47
CA LEU A 389 -20.32 -0.43 -6.16
C LEU A 389 -21.63 -1.04 -5.66
N ILE A 390 -22.76 -0.34 -5.83
CA ILE A 390 -24.08 -0.86 -5.42
C ILE A 390 -24.44 -2.13 -6.21
N LYS A 391 -24.17 -2.18 -7.51
CA LYS A 391 -24.42 -3.38 -8.34
C LYS A 391 -23.59 -4.56 -7.88
N GLU A 392 -22.29 -4.38 -7.66
CA GLU A 392 -21.44 -5.46 -7.15
C GLU A 392 -21.84 -5.88 -5.73
N LEU A 393 -22.28 -4.93 -4.91
CA LEU A 393 -22.83 -5.22 -3.59
C LEU A 393 -24.11 -6.06 -3.67
N GLN A 394 -25.01 -5.79 -4.62
CA GLN A 394 -26.20 -6.60 -4.85
C GLN A 394 -25.85 -8.02 -5.29
N LEU A 395 -24.88 -8.17 -6.19
CA LEU A 395 -24.42 -9.48 -6.68
C LEU A 395 -23.80 -10.30 -5.53
N LEU A 396 -22.86 -9.71 -4.80
CA LEU A 396 -22.18 -10.38 -3.69
C LEU A 396 -23.15 -10.70 -2.55
N LEU A 397 -24.07 -9.79 -2.23
CA LEU A 397 -25.09 -10.04 -1.23
C LEU A 397 -25.99 -11.21 -1.67
N ALA A 398 -26.43 -11.24 -2.92
CA ALA A 398 -27.26 -12.33 -3.43
C ALA A 398 -26.56 -13.68 -3.29
N GLU A 399 -25.31 -13.76 -3.72
CA GLU A 399 -24.50 -14.98 -3.62
C GLU A 399 -24.32 -15.45 -2.17
N ARG A 400 -23.93 -14.54 -1.27
CA ARG A 400 -23.76 -14.87 0.15
C ARG A 400 -25.07 -15.30 0.78
N LEU A 401 -26.17 -14.61 0.49
CA LEU A 401 -27.47 -14.92 1.05
C LEU A 401 -28.02 -16.28 0.59
N LEU A 402 -27.74 -16.69 -0.66
CA LEU A 402 -28.10 -18.00 -1.18
C LEU A 402 -27.30 -19.13 -0.52
N GLN A 403 -26.06 -18.87 -0.10
CA GLN A 403 -25.21 -19.83 0.60
C GLN A 403 -25.57 -20.00 2.09
N ILE A 404 -26.42 -19.14 2.66
CA ILE A 404 -26.81 -19.23 4.07
C ILE A 404 -27.87 -20.33 4.24
N THR A 405 -27.46 -21.48 4.76
CA THR A 405 -28.34 -22.60 5.11
C THR A 405 -29.02 -22.42 6.47
N ASP A 406 -28.32 -21.84 7.45
CA ASP A 406 -28.79 -21.72 8.85
C ASP A 406 -29.70 -20.49 9.13
N TYR A 407 -30.08 -19.74 8.09
CA TYR A 407 -30.76 -18.44 8.22
C TYR A 407 -30.05 -17.44 9.18
N ASN A 408 -28.75 -17.58 9.39
CA ASN A 408 -27.95 -16.66 10.20
C ASN A 408 -27.44 -15.51 9.32
N TYR A 409 -28.26 -14.47 9.17
CA TYR A 409 -27.95 -13.28 8.36
C TYR A 409 -27.58 -12.06 9.21
N ASP A 410 -27.30 -12.22 10.51
CA ASP A 410 -27.03 -11.11 11.45
C ASP A 410 -25.84 -10.25 11.03
N HIS A 411 -24.84 -10.87 10.40
CA HIS A 411 -23.64 -10.19 9.93
C HIS A 411 -23.93 -9.32 8.69
N GLU A 412 -24.65 -9.88 7.72
CA GLU A 412 -25.11 -9.21 6.51
C GLU A 412 -26.09 -8.06 6.85
N GLU A 413 -26.98 -8.26 7.83
CA GLU A 413 -27.89 -7.22 8.34
C GLU A 413 -27.13 -6.05 8.98
N LYS A 414 -26.13 -6.34 9.82
CA LYS A 414 -25.28 -5.30 10.44
C LYS A 414 -24.51 -4.51 9.39
N ASN A 415 -23.86 -5.20 8.44
CA ASN A 415 -23.07 -4.55 7.39
C ASN A 415 -23.94 -3.66 6.51
N ILE A 416 -25.12 -4.13 6.10
CA ILE A 416 -26.07 -3.31 5.35
C ILE A 416 -26.60 -2.16 6.20
N GLY A 417 -26.83 -2.36 7.50
CA GLY A 417 -27.16 -1.30 8.46
C GLY A 417 -26.15 -0.15 8.46
N PHE A 418 -24.85 -0.47 8.51
CA PHE A 418 -23.79 0.54 8.43
C PHE A 418 -23.75 1.25 7.06
N LEU A 419 -24.00 0.51 5.97
CA LEU A 419 -23.99 1.08 4.62
C LEU A 419 -25.21 1.97 4.34
N LYS A 420 -26.38 1.69 4.95
CA LYS A 420 -27.57 2.56 4.90
C LYS A 420 -27.26 3.97 5.37
N TYR A 421 -26.43 4.09 6.42
CA TYR A 421 -26.04 5.38 6.95
C TYR A 421 -25.25 6.23 5.94
N ARG A 422 -24.48 5.60 5.04
CA ARG A 422 -23.59 6.27 4.08
C ARG A 422 -24.22 6.51 2.71
N PHE A 423 -24.92 5.51 2.19
CA PHE A 423 -25.51 5.58 0.85
C PHE A 423 -26.95 6.11 0.87
N GLY A 424 -27.56 6.20 2.06
CA GLY A 424 -28.98 6.46 2.21
C GLY A 424 -29.83 5.21 1.98
N GLU A 425 -31.05 5.23 2.49
CA GLU A 425 -31.94 4.06 2.45
C GLU A 425 -32.49 3.79 1.04
N SER A 426 -32.68 4.82 0.22
CA SER A 426 -33.26 4.71 -1.12
C SER A 426 -32.37 3.96 -2.10
N THR A 427 -31.05 4.14 -2.01
CA THR A 427 -30.07 3.50 -2.91
C THR A 427 -29.88 2.02 -2.59
N LEU A 428 -30.06 1.63 -1.33
CA LEU A 428 -29.92 0.26 -0.84
C LEU A 428 -31.27 -0.46 -0.71
N GLN A 429 -32.33 0.07 -1.32
CA GLN A 429 -33.67 -0.53 -1.25
C GLN A 429 -33.69 -1.98 -1.71
N MET A 430 -33.02 -2.32 -2.82
CA MET A 430 -32.98 -3.71 -3.33
C MET A 430 -32.34 -4.66 -2.31
N CYS A 431 -31.20 -4.28 -1.74
CA CYS A 431 -30.52 -5.06 -0.70
C CYS A 431 -31.39 -5.26 0.56
N ASN A 432 -32.17 -4.24 0.92
CA ASN A 432 -33.10 -4.33 2.05
C ASN A 432 -34.24 -5.30 1.79
N VAL A 433 -34.81 -5.27 0.58
CA VAL A 433 -35.85 -6.22 0.20
C VAL A 433 -35.29 -7.65 0.19
N MET A 434 -34.06 -7.85 -0.29
CA MET A 434 -33.41 -9.17 -0.24
C MET A 434 -33.25 -9.71 1.19
N LEU A 435 -32.83 -8.88 2.15
CA LEU A 435 -32.78 -9.27 3.56
C LEU A 435 -34.18 -9.55 4.14
N GLU A 436 -35.17 -8.70 3.80
CA GLU A 436 -36.54 -8.87 4.27
C GLU A 436 -37.18 -10.14 3.70
N ASP A 437 -36.85 -10.52 2.46
CA ASP A 437 -37.29 -11.75 1.83
C ASP A 437 -36.81 -12.98 2.61
N ILE A 438 -35.56 -13.00 3.07
CA ILE A 438 -35.01 -14.12 3.86
C ILE A 438 -35.67 -14.20 5.23
N LYS A 439 -35.88 -13.04 5.87
CA LYS A 439 -36.63 -12.97 7.14
C LYS A 439 -38.06 -13.48 6.96
N LYS A 440 -38.75 -13.08 5.89
CA LYS A 440 -40.09 -13.58 5.54
C LYS A 440 -40.04 -15.07 5.23
N SER A 441 -39.01 -15.54 4.53
CA SER A 441 -38.81 -16.94 4.19
C SER A 441 -38.71 -17.80 5.45
N LYS A 442 -37.90 -17.40 6.44
CA LYS A 442 -37.79 -18.10 7.73
C LYS A 442 -39.15 -18.27 8.43
N CYS A 443 -39.96 -17.21 8.42
CA CYS A 443 -41.33 -17.26 8.97
C CYS A 443 -42.29 -18.11 8.12
N ILE A 444 -42.07 -18.21 6.81
CA ILE A 444 -42.86 -19.05 5.91
C ILE A 444 -42.54 -20.52 6.16
N ASP A 445 -41.25 -20.83 6.20
CA ASP A 445 -40.73 -22.17 6.39
C ASP A 445 -41.13 -22.75 7.76
N ALA A 446 -40.90 -22.00 8.85
CA ALA A 446 -41.30 -22.41 10.20
C ALA A 446 -42.81 -22.75 10.31
N PHE A 447 -43.65 -21.98 9.62
CA PHE A 447 -45.10 -22.22 9.61
C PHE A 447 -45.50 -23.46 8.78
N ILE A 448 -44.77 -23.76 7.70
CA ILE A 448 -45.01 -24.95 6.89
C ILE A 448 -44.62 -26.21 7.69
N HIS A 449 -43.51 -26.15 8.43
CA HIS A 449 -43.05 -27.24 9.29
C HIS A 449 -43.91 -27.45 10.54
N GLU A 450 -44.50 -26.41 11.12
CA GLU A 450 -45.41 -26.53 12.27
C GLU A 450 -46.60 -27.47 11.98
N ARG A 451 -47.02 -27.57 10.72
CA ARG A 451 -48.15 -28.41 10.29
C ARG A 451 -47.80 -29.89 10.10
N LYS A 452 -46.53 -30.31 10.31
CA LYS A 452 -46.01 -31.70 10.22
C LYS A 452 -46.36 -32.47 8.94
N ASN A 453 -46.72 -31.76 7.87
CA ASN A 453 -47.17 -32.37 6.60
C ASN A 453 -46.05 -32.47 5.54
N THR A 454 -44.87 -31.95 5.87
CA THR A 454 -43.64 -31.96 5.06
C THR A 454 -42.52 -32.54 5.92
N SER A 455 -41.53 -33.17 5.28
CA SER A 455 -40.34 -33.68 5.96
C SER A 455 -39.65 -32.55 6.72
N SER A 456 -39.13 -32.83 7.92
CA SER A 456 -38.36 -31.86 8.70
C SER A 456 -36.99 -31.55 8.11
N VAL A 457 -36.59 -32.26 7.05
CA VAL A 457 -35.29 -32.14 6.38
C VAL A 457 -35.35 -31.16 5.20
N PHE A 458 -36.54 -30.97 4.61
CA PHE A 458 -36.70 -30.13 3.42
C PHE A 458 -37.02 -28.68 3.79
N HIS A 459 -36.08 -27.77 3.55
CA HIS A 459 -36.25 -26.33 3.73
C HIS A 459 -36.21 -25.60 2.38
N ALA A 460 -37.01 -24.54 2.22
CA ALA A 460 -36.97 -23.72 1.01
C ALA A 460 -36.87 -22.22 1.31
N THR A 461 -35.99 -21.54 0.58
CA THR A 461 -35.85 -20.08 0.62
C THR A 461 -36.73 -19.42 -0.44
N VAL A 462 -37.73 -18.65 0.00
CA VAL A 462 -38.67 -17.94 -0.87
C VAL A 462 -38.16 -16.53 -1.15
N LEU A 463 -37.88 -16.24 -2.43
CA LEU A 463 -37.26 -14.99 -2.88
C LEU A 463 -38.22 -14.17 -3.77
N SER A 464 -38.06 -12.85 -3.78
CA SER A 464 -38.79 -11.98 -4.72
C SER A 464 -38.07 -11.87 -6.06
N ARG A 465 -38.79 -12.05 -7.18
CA ARG A 465 -38.18 -12.08 -8.53
C ARG A 465 -37.58 -10.74 -8.98
N ILE A 466 -38.13 -9.61 -8.54
CA ILE A 466 -37.82 -8.28 -9.11
C ILE A 466 -36.63 -7.62 -8.41
N PHE A 467 -36.39 -7.96 -7.14
CA PHE A 467 -35.38 -7.28 -6.31
C PHE A 467 -34.07 -8.04 -6.22
N TRP A 468 -34.04 -9.30 -6.67
CA TRP A 468 -32.84 -10.09 -6.79
C TRP A 468 -32.19 -9.90 -8.17
N PRO A 469 -30.85 -9.97 -8.27
CA PRO A 469 -30.18 -9.97 -9.56
C PRO A 469 -30.62 -11.16 -10.42
N ASN A 470 -30.29 -11.15 -11.72
CA ASN A 470 -30.64 -12.23 -12.62
C ASN A 470 -29.95 -13.53 -12.19
N LEU A 471 -30.74 -14.42 -11.59
CA LEU A 471 -30.33 -15.76 -11.22
C LEU A 471 -30.37 -16.66 -12.46
N VAL A 472 -29.36 -17.51 -12.63
CA VAL A 472 -29.36 -18.49 -13.72
C VAL A 472 -30.45 -19.50 -13.43
N VAL A 473 -31.49 -19.55 -14.26
CA VAL A 473 -32.56 -20.55 -14.12
C VAL A 473 -32.23 -21.72 -15.04
N ARG A 474 -31.94 -22.89 -14.46
CA ARG A 474 -31.85 -24.15 -15.19
C ARG A 474 -32.85 -25.12 -14.58
N SER A 475 -33.79 -25.56 -15.40
CA SER A 475 -34.70 -26.65 -15.05
C SER A 475 -34.06 -27.97 -15.43
N PHE A 476 -34.04 -28.92 -14.52
CA PHE A 476 -33.60 -30.29 -14.76
C PHE A 476 -34.60 -31.25 -14.12
N ARG A 477 -34.50 -32.55 -14.43
CA ARG A 477 -35.39 -33.55 -13.86
C ARG A 477 -34.88 -34.00 -12.49
N VAL A 478 -35.71 -33.81 -11.46
CA VAL A 478 -35.44 -34.30 -10.12
C VAL A 478 -36.04 -35.69 -9.88
N PRO A 479 -35.45 -36.51 -8.99
CA PRO A 479 -35.99 -37.78 -8.55
C PRO A 479 -37.43 -37.65 -8.02
N LYS A 480 -38.22 -38.72 -8.21
CA LYS A 480 -39.64 -38.75 -7.83
C LYS A 480 -39.86 -38.43 -6.35
N ALA A 481 -39.00 -38.94 -5.47
CA ALA A 481 -39.08 -38.69 -4.03
C ALA A 481 -38.99 -37.19 -3.70
N ILE A 482 -38.04 -36.48 -4.31
CA ILE A 482 -37.85 -35.05 -4.12
C ILE A 482 -38.99 -34.25 -4.76
N GLN A 483 -39.45 -34.68 -5.95
CA GLN A 483 -40.57 -34.05 -6.63
C GLN A 483 -41.86 -34.07 -5.78
N GLU A 484 -42.15 -35.19 -5.10
CA GLU A 484 -43.28 -35.27 -4.18
C GLU A 484 -43.17 -34.30 -3.01
N GLU A 485 -41.97 -34.10 -2.46
CA GLU A 485 -41.73 -33.13 -1.39
C GLU A 485 -41.88 -31.70 -1.86
N LEU A 486 -41.37 -31.37 -3.06
CA LEU A 486 -41.55 -30.08 -3.72
C LEU A 486 -43.05 -29.78 -3.91
N ASP A 487 -43.82 -30.74 -4.42
CA ASP A 487 -45.26 -30.56 -4.65
C ASP A 487 -46.02 -30.41 -3.32
N LYS A 488 -45.65 -31.16 -2.28
CA LYS A 488 -46.22 -31.01 -0.92
C LYS A 488 -45.93 -29.61 -0.36
N TYR A 489 -44.71 -29.12 -0.52
CA TYR A 489 -44.34 -27.77 -0.07
C TYR A 489 -45.10 -26.69 -0.85
N ALA A 490 -45.18 -26.79 -2.18
CA ALA A 490 -45.92 -25.87 -3.04
C ALA A 490 -47.40 -25.79 -2.69
N ASN A 491 -48.04 -26.93 -2.42
CA ASN A 491 -49.44 -27.01 -2.00
C ASN A 491 -49.69 -26.38 -0.62
N ASN A 492 -48.72 -26.45 0.30
CA ASN A 492 -48.84 -25.80 1.61
C ASN A 492 -48.58 -24.30 1.52
N PHE A 493 -47.68 -23.88 0.64
CA PHE A 493 -47.41 -22.47 0.38
C PHE A 493 -48.61 -21.77 -0.28
N SER A 494 -49.24 -22.37 -1.29
CA SER A 494 -50.41 -21.80 -1.97
C SER A 494 -51.61 -21.61 -1.04
N LYS A 495 -51.75 -22.49 -0.04
CA LYS A 495 -52.73 -22.34 1.05
C LYS A 495 -52.43 -21.18 2.00
N LYS A 496 -51.15 -20.82 2.17
CA LYS A 496 -50.71 -19.70 3.03
C LYS A 496 -50.80 -18.36 2.31
N GLN A 497 -50.34 -18.31 1.06
CA GLN A 497 -50.36 -17.11 0.23
C GLN A 497 -51.33 -17.30 -0.93
N ASN A 498 -52.57 -16.83 -0.74
CA ASN A 498 -53.61 -16.88 -1.77
C ASN A 498 -53.13 -16.18 -3.06
N LYS A 499 -53.36 -16.84 -4.20
CA LYS A 499 -53.05 -16.35 -5.56
C LYS A 499 -51.56 -16.20 -5.90
N ARG A 500 -50.67 -16.96 -5.23
CA ARG A 500 -49.24 -17.04 -5.59
C ARG A 500 -48.84 -18.48 -5.85
N GLU A 501 -48.01 -18.67 -6.86
CA GLU A 501 -47.44 -19.97 -7.24
C GLU A 501 -45.92 -19.92 -7.05
N LEU A 502 -45.35 -21.04 -6.62
CA LEU A 502 -43.90 -21.19 -6.46
C LEU A 502 -43.30 -21.71 -7.76
N VAL A 503 -42.22 -21.06 -8.18
CA VAL A 503 -41.34 -21.55 -9.24
C VAL A 503 -40.01 -21.87 -8.59
N TYR A 504 -39.63 -23.14 -8.58
CA TYR A 504 -38.39 -23.59 -7.96
C TYR A 504 -37.18 -23.29 -8.86
N LEU A 505 -36.15 -22.71 -8.26
CA LEU A 505 -34.83 -22.54 -8.87
C LEU A 505 -33.94 -23.69 -8.41
N GLN A 506 -34.11 -24.85 -9.03
CA GLN A 506 -33.54 -26.11 -8.54
C GLN A 506 -32.01 -26.13 -8.60
N ASN A 507 -31.39 -25.44 -9.55
CA ASN A 507 -29.95 -25.44 -9.75
C ASN A 507 -29.17 -24.68 -8.66
N LEU A 508 -29.85 -23.82 -7.88
CA LEU A 508 -29.23 -22.96 -6.86
C LEU A 508 -29.41 -23.48 -5.43
N GLY A 509 -29.97 -24.68 -5.28
CA GLY A 509 -30.11 -25.29 -3.95
C GLY A 509 -28.80 -25.87 -3.42
N THR A 510 -28.86 -26.31 -2.18
CA THR A 510 -27.80 -27.08 -1.50
C THR A 510 -28.41 -28.34 -0.91
N VAL A 511 -27.79 -29.49 -1.15
CA VAL A 511 -28.24 -30.79 -0.62
C VAL A 511 -27.11 -31.39 0.19
N GLU A 512 -27.40 -31.76 1.43
CA GLU A 512 -26.48 -32.56 2.25
C GLU A 512 -26.79 -34.04 2.00
N LEU A 513 -25.81 -34.76 1.48
CA LEU A 513 -25.89 -36.19 1.20
C LEU A 513 -25.00 -36.97 2.16
N GLU A 514 -25.56 -38.04 2.70
CA GLU A 514 -24.82 -39.12 3.36
C GLU A 514 -24.77 -40.29 2.38
N ILE A 515 -23.59 -40.55 1.82
CA ILE A 515 -23.36 -41.60 0.83
C ILE A 515 -22.73 -42.78 1.55
N GLU A 516 -23.46 -43.89 1.66
CA GLU A 516 -22.95 -45.16 2.18
C GLU A 516 -22.41 -46.02 1.04
N LEU A 517 -21.08 -46.21 1.01
CA LEU A 517 -20.39 -47.16 0.13
C LEU A 517 -20.01 -48.41 0.94
N GLU A 518 -19.54 -49.47 0.28
CA GLU A 518 -19.21 -50.74 0.96
C GLU A 518 -18.12 -50.60 2.03
N ASP A 519 -17.18 -49.67 1.85
CA ASP A 519 -16.03 -49.47 2.74
C ASP A 519 -16.11 -48.20 3.61
N ARG A 520 -16.94 -47.21 3.27
CA ARG A 520 -17.00 -45.90 3.94
C ARG A 520 -18.34 -45.18 3.81
N THR A 521 -18.59 -44.27 4.75
CA THR A 521 -19.66 -43.27 4.65
C THR A 521 -19.06 -41.90 4.37
N LEU A 522 -19.63 -41.15 3.43
CA LEU A 522 -19.20 -39.81 3.05
C LEU A 522 -20.35 -38.82 3.20
N ASN A 523 -20.10 -37.77 4.00
CA ASN A 523 -21.04 -36.66 4.13
C ASN A 523 -20.55 -35.49 3.25
N VAL A 524 -21.30 -35.17 2.21
CA VAL A 524 -20.92 -34.12 1.24
C VAL A 524 -22.10 -33.17 1.02
N SER A 525 -21.82 -31.87 1.05
CA SER A 525 -22.77 -30.85 0.63
C SER A 525 -22.55 -30.56 -0.86
N VAL A 526 -23.59 -30.78 -1.66
CA VAL A 526 -23.51 -30.70 -3.14
C VAL A 526 -24.68 -29.93 -3.72
N THR A 527 -24.56 -29.55 -5.00
CA THR A 527 -25.69 -28.96 -5.71
C THR A 527 -26.76 -30.02 -6.01
N PRO A 528 -28.04 -29.64 -6.11
CA PRO A 528 -29.11 -30.54 -6.51
C PRO A 528 -28.83 -31.28 -7.81
N GLU A 529 -28.23 -30.64 -8.82
CA GLU A 529 -27.84 -31.29 -10.09
C GLU A 529 -26.82 -32.42 -9.88
N GLN A 530 -25.85 -32.22 -8.98
CA GLN A 530 -24.87 -33.25 -8.61
C GLN A 530 -25.52 -34.40 -7.84
N ALA A 531 -26.47 -34.09 -6.95
CA ALA A 531 -27.20 -35.08 -6.16
C ALA A 531 -28.12 -35.96 -7.03
N THR A 532 -28.83 -35.35 -8.00
CA THR A 532 -29.72 -36.11 -8.88
C THR A 532 -28.94 -37.00 -9.83
N LEU A 533 -27.78 -36.56 -10.30
CA LEU A 533 -26.87 -37.42 -11.04
C LEU A 533 -26.52 -38.69 -10.26
N LEU A 534 -26.21 -38.57 -8.96
CA LEU A 534 -25.93 -39.75 -8.12
C LEU A 534 -27.12 -40.69 -7.97
N SER A 535 -28.35 -40.15 -7.84
CA SER A 535 -29.54 -41.01 -7.74
C SER A 535 -29.76 -41.90 -8.97
N PHE A 536 -29.32 -41.46 -10.15
CA PHE A 536 -29.36 -42.30 -11.35
C PHE A 536 -28.33 -43.43 -11.31
N PHE A 537 -27.17 -43.17 -10.68
CA PHE A 537 -26.16 -44.20 -10.42
C PHE A 537 -26.58 -45.21 -9.34
N GLU A 538 -27.48 -44.83 -8.44
CA GLU A 538 -28.10 -45.74 -7.48
C GLU A 538 -29.06 -46.73 -8.19
N GLU A 539 -29.85 -46.27 -9.16
CA GLU A 539 -30.72 -47.14 -9.96
C GLU A 539 -29.93 -48.02 -10.94
N SER A 540 -28.81 -47.51 -11.47
CA SER A 540 -27.97 -48.22 -12.44
C SER A 540 -26.47 -47.95 -12.20
N PRO A 541 -25.67 -48.99 -11.84
CA PRO A 541 -24.28 -48.79 -11.40
C PRO A 541 -23.32 -48.37 -12.51
N THR A 542 -23.73 -48.45 -13.78
CA THR A 542 -22.96 -48.02 -14.96
C THR A 542 -23.85 -47.20 -15.88
N LEU A 543 -23.42 -45.98 -16.20
CA LEU A 543 -24.16 -45.05 -17.07
C LEU A 543 -23.22 -44.41 -18.10
N ARG A 544 -23.76 -44.19 -19.31
CA ARG A 544 -23.11 -43.36 -20.34
C ARG A 544 -23.41 -41.88 -20.12
N LEU A 545 -22.46 -41.01 -20.48
CA LEU A 545 -22.62 -39.56 -20.39
C LEU A 545 -23.84 -39.05 -21.20
N GLU A 546 -24.10 -39.61 -22.38
CA GLU A 546 -25.26 -39.27 -23.22
C GLU A 546 -26.59 -39.65 -22.55
N GLU A 547 -26.66 -40.85 -21.97
CA GLU A 547 -27.84 -41.32 -21.25
C GLU A 547 -28.09 -40.49 -19.99
N ALA A 548 -27.04 -40.13 -19.26
CA ALA A 548 -27.13 -39.23 -18.11
C ALA A 548 -27.61 -37.82 -18.51
N ALA A 549 -27.16 -37.31 -19.65
CA ALA A 549 -27.60 -36.02 -20.20
C ALA A 549 -29.08 -36.02 -20.61
N GLU A 550 -29.55 -37.10 -21.25
CA GLU A 550 -30.96 -37.27 -21.58
C GLU A 550 -31.85 -37.41 -20.33
N GLN A 551 -31.35 -38.10 -19.29
CA GLN A 551 -32.09 -38.30 -18.03
C GLN A 551 -32.16 -37.01 -17.19
N LEU A 552 -31.07 -36.25 -17.08
CA LEU A 552 -31.06 -34.93 -16.41
C LEU A 552 -31.77 -33.84 -17.21
N ASP A 553 -31.95 -34.02 -18.53
CA ASP A 553 -32.43 -32.99 -19.46
C ASP A 553 -31.49 -31.76 -19.47
N GLN A 554 -30.18 -32.02 -19.58
CA GLN A 554 -29.10 -31.02 -19.54
C GLN A 554 -28.08 -31.26 -20.65
N PRO A 555 -27.37 -30.21 -21.12
CA PRO A 555 -26.33 -30.37 -22.12
C PRO A 555 -25.14 -31.17 -21.57
N ILE A 556 -24.54 -31.95 -22.46
CA ILE A 556 -23.44 -32.89 -22.17
C ILE A 556 -22.26 -32.22 -21.46
N GLU A 557 -21.96 -30.95 -21.78
CA GLU A 557 -20.88 -30.18 -21.17
C GLU A 557 -21.07 -29.97 -19.66
N ILE A 558 -22.30 -29.70 -19.22
CA ILE A 558 -22.63 -29.46 -17.80
C ILE A 558 -22.57 -30.78 -17.04
N VAL A 559 -23.15 -31.83 -17.59
CA VAL A 559 -23.12 -33.19 -17.00
C VAL A 559 -21.68 -33.66 -16.85
N LYS A 560 -20.82 -33.42 -17.84
CA LYS A 560 -19.39 -33.76 -17.75
C LYS A 560 -18.69 -33.06 -16.59
N LYS A 561 -19.02 -31.79 -16.29
CA LYS A 561 -18.49 -31.08 -15.12
C LYS A 561 -18.94 -31.73 -13.81
N HIS A 562 -20.22 -32.08 -13.69
CA HIS A 562 -20.74 -32.76 -12.49
C HIS A 562 -20.16 -34.17 -12.31
N VAL A 563 -19.97 -34.92 -13.39
CA VAL A 563 -19.32 -36.23 -13.34
C VAL A 563 -17.86 -36.09 -12.92
N ASN A 564 -17.12 -35.11 -13.47
CA ASN A 564 -15.74 -34.85 -13.06
C ASN A 564 -15.62 -34.48 -11.58
N PHE A 565 -16.57 -33.73 -11.03
CA PHE A 565 -16.66 -33.46 -9.60
C PHE A 565 -16.77 -34.76 -8.77
N TRP A 566 -17.63 -35.69 -9.18
CA TRP A 566 -17.75 -36.99 -8.49
C TRP A 566 -16.56 -37.93 -8.71
N VAL A 567 -15.87 -37.81 -9.84
CA VAL A 567 -14.57 -38.47 -10.06
C VAL A 567 -13.51 -37.90 -9.11
N HIS A 568 -13.48 -36.58 -8.92
CA HIS A 568 -12.58 -35.93 -7.95
C HIS A 568 -12.86 -36.39 -6.51
N HIS A 569 -14.15 -36.48 -6.14
CA HIS A 569 -14.58 -37.04 -4.85
C HIS A 569 -14.41 -38.57 -4.74
N GLN A 570 -13.85 -39.23 -5.76
CA GLN A 570 -13.60 -40.68 -5.81
C GLN A 570 -14.87 -41.54 -5.65
N VAL A 571 -16.03 -41.01 -6.04
CA VAL A 571 -17.32 -41.73 -6.02
C VAL A 571 -17.56 -42.43 -7.38
N LEU A 572 -17.13 -41.81 -8.48
CA LEU A 572 -17.26 -42.36 -9.83
C LEU A 572 -15.88 -42.66 -10.44
N THR A 573 -15.82 -43.68 -11.30
CA THR A 573 -14.63 -44.03 -12.11
C THR A 573 -14.98 -44.09 -13.58
N LEU A 574 -14.05 -43.64 -14.43
CA LEU A 574 -14.19 -43.76 -15.88
C LEU A 574 -13.69 -45.12 -16.33
N VAL A 575 -14.54 -45.89 -17.00
CA VAL A 575 -14.18 -47.22 -17.52
C VAL A 575 -13.58 -47.08 -18.92
N LYS A 576 -14.38 -46.71 -19.94
CA LYS A 576 -14.00 -46.45 -21.34
C LYS A 576 -15.09 -45.63 -22.06
N ASP A 577 -14.73 -44.84 -23.08
CA ASP A 577 -15.66 -44.12 -24.00
C ASP A 577 -16.83 -43.41 -23.30
N ASP A 578 -16.54 -42.51 -22.33
CA ASP A 578 -17.54 -41.75 -21.56
C ASP A 578 -18.57 -42.62 -20.79
N ILE A 579 -18.20 -43.87 -20.47
CA ILE A 579 -18.93 -44.75 -19.55
C ILE A 579 -18.32 -44.61 -18.15
N TYR A 580 -19.18 -44.26 -17.19
CA TYR A 580 -18.83 -44.10 -15.78
C TYR A 580 -19.46 -45.20 -14.94
N ARG A 581 -18.73 -45.63 -13.91
CA ARG A 581 -19.16 -46.65 -12.94
C ARG A 581 -19.00 -46.14 -11.52
N VAL A 582 -19.93 -46.53 -10.64
CA VAL A 582 -19.80 -46.31 -9.19
C VAL A 582 -18.60 -47.07 -8.64
N ARG A 583 -17.77 -46.40 -7.84
CA ARG A 583 -16.63 -47.00 -7.16
C ARG A 583 -17.01 -47.38 -5.73
N GLU A 584 -17.14 -48.68 -5.48
CA GLU A 584 -17.56 -49.22 -4.17
C GLU A 584 -16.39 -49.38 -3.19
N THR A 585 -15.14 -49.53 -3.67
CA THR A 585 -13.95 -49.72 -2.82
C THR A 585 -12.80 -48.78 -3.17
N GLN A 586 -12.08 -48.28 -2.16
CA GLN A 586 -10.91 -47.40 -2.32
C GLN A 586 -9.70 -48.09 -2.99
N GLU A 587 -9.63 -49.43 -2.98
CA GLU A 587 -8.51 -50.20 -3.55
C GLU A 587 -8.57 -50.36 -5.09
N GLU A 588 -9.71 -50.04 -5.73
CA GLU A 588 -9.82 -50.08 -7.20
C GLU A 588 -8.99 -48.94 -7.83
N ALA A 589 -7.74 -49.23 -8.17
CA ALA A 589 -6.88 -48.28 -8.87
C ALA A 589 -7.24 -48.22 -10.38
N THR A 590 -7.37 -47.02 -10.94
CA THR A 590 -6.49 -46.59 -12.04
C THR A 590 -6.59 -45.09 -12.39
N PHE A 591 -5.41 -44.58 -12.78
CA PHE A 591 -5.08 -43.52 -13.75
C PHE A 591 -6.22 -42.59 -14.22
N ILE A 592 -6.25 -41.38 -13.67
CA ILE A 592 -6.03 -40.09 -14.36
C ILE A 592 -6.35 -39.01 -13.32
N ASP A 593 -5.32 -38.35 -12.79
CA ASP A 593 -5.47 -37.06 -12.12
C ASP A 593 -5.71 -36.00 -13.20
N THR A 594 -6.97 -35.79 -13.58
CA THR A 594 -7.35 -34.53 -14.21
C THR A 594 -7.47 -33.48 -13.11
N ALA A 595 -6.36 -32.79 -12.86
CA ALA A 595 -6.40 -31.50 -12.17
C ALA A 595 -7.23 -30.55 -13.02
N ILE A 596 -8.44 -30.24 -12.57
CA ILE A 596 -9.28 -29.18 -13.15
C ILE A 596 -9.50 -28.16 -12.04
N GLU A 597 -9.24 -26.90 -12.39
CA GLU A 597 -9.58 -25.74 -11.59
C GLU A 597 -11.10 -25.63 -11.51
N ASP A 598 -11.67 -25.94 -10.35
CA ASP A 598 -13.06 -25.59 -10.02
C ASP A 598 -13.14 -24.08 -9.87
N GLU A 599 -13.52 -23.37 -10.94
CA GLU A 599 -14.24 -22.12 -10.75
C GLU A 599 -15.68 -22.49 -10.36
N PRO A 600 -16.14 -22.14 -9.14
CA PRO A 600 -17.55 -22.26 -8.82
C PRO A 600 -18.31 -21.38 -9.81
N ALA A 601 -19.14 -22.00 -10.65
CA ALA A 601 -19.98 -21.26 -11.57
C ALA A 601 -20.87 -20.33 -10.74
N SER A 602 -20.61 -19.03 -10.81
CA SER A 602 -21.38 -18.05 -10.02
C SER A 602 -22.87 -18.19 -10.35
N ALA A 603 -23.66 -18.41 -9.31
CA ALA A 603 -25.12 -18.56 -9.37
C ALA A 603 -25.83 -17.32 -9.94
N VAL A 604 -25.13 -16.18 -9.91
CA VAL A 604 -25.67 -14.84 -10.18
C VAL A 604 -25.00 -14.30 -11.43
N GLN A 605 -25.80 -14.02 -12.48
CA GLN A 605 -25.27 -13.42 -13.71
C GLN A 605 -25.09 -11.92 -13.55
N SER A 606 -23.94 -11.42 -14.00
CA SER A 606 -23.77 -9.98 -14.20
C SER A 606 -24.72 -9.49 -15.32
N GLN A 607 -25.10 -8.20 -15.30
CA GLN A 607 -25.97 -7.64 -16.35
C GLN A 607 -25.37 -7.79 -17.76
N ALA A 608 -24.04 -7.74 -17.87
CA ALA A 608 -23.34 -7.96 -19.14
C ALA A 608 -23.50 -9.42 -19.61
N GLU A 609 -23.32 -10.39 -18.72
CA GLU A 609 -23.55 -11.81 -19.04
C GLU A 609 -25.00 -12.09 -19.38
N ALA A 610 -25.95 -11.53 -18.62
CA ALA A 610 -27.38 -11.63 -18.93
C ALA A 610 -27.74 -10.98 -20.27
N ALA A 611 -27.20 -9.80 -20.58
CA ALA A 611 -27.41 -9.15 -21.86
C ALA A 611 -26.79 -9.99 -23.00
N THR A 612 -25.60 -10.57 -22.81
CA THR A 612 -25.00 -11.45 -23.82
C THR A 612 -25.78 -12.75 -23.99
N SER A 613 -26.34 -13.35 -22.93
CA SER A 613 -27.13 -14.57 -23.02
C SER A 613 -28.48 -14.30 -23.71
N GLU A 614 -29.12 -13.17 -23.42
CA GLU A 614 -30.29 -12.69 -24.16
C GLU A 614 -29.96 -12.39 -25.64
N MET A 615 -28.78 -11.81 -25.92
CA MET A 615 -28.31 -11.57 -27.29
C MET A 615 -27.93 -12.85 -28.04
N ARG A 616 -27.51 -13.91 -27.33
CA ARG A 616 -27.28 -15.24 -27.93
C ARG A 616 -28.56 -15.84 -28.51
N VAL A 617 -29.76 -15.43 -28.05
CA VAL A 617 -31.02 -15.84 -28.69
C VAL A 617 -31.11 -15.31 -30.13
N TYR A 618 -30.58 -14.11 -30.37
CA TYR A 618 -30.52 -13.50 -31.70
C TYR A 618 -29.38 -14.04 -32.56
N TRP A 619 -28.42 -14.77 -31.97
CA TRP A 619 -27.26 -15.32 -32.67
C TRP A 619 -27.65 -16.26 -33.81
N SER A 620 -28.64 -17.13 -33.59
CA SER A 620 -29.14 -18.03 -34.63
C SER A 620 -29.65 -17.28 -35.87
N PHE A 621 -30.29 -16.13 -35.68
CA PHE A 621 -30.74 -15.26 -36.76
C PHE A 621 -29.57 -14.55 -37.45
N VAL A 622 -28.57 -14.07 -36.70
CA VAL A 622 -27.35 -13.47 -37.25
C VAL A 622 -26.57 -14.48 -38.10
N VAL A 623 -26.41 -15.72 -37.62
CA VAL A 623 -25.81 -16.81 -38.38
C VAL A 623 -26.62 -17.10 -39.64
N GLY A 624 -27.95 -17.20 -39.53
CA GLY A 624 -28.82 -17.38 -40.70
C GLY A 624 -28.71 -16.24 -41.73
N MET A 625 -28.59 -14.99 -41.30
CA MET A 625 -28.38 -13.84 -42.18
C MET A 625 -27.02 -13.89 -42.88
N LEU A 626 -25.94 -14.12 -42.12
CA LEU A 626 -24.58 -14.17 -42.66
C LEU A 626 -24.33 -15.40 -43.54
N THR A 627 -25.00 -16.52 -43.28
CA THR A 627 -24.93 -17.72 -44.13
C THR A 627 -25.60 -17.48 -45.50
N ASN A 628 -26.74 -16.78 -45.51
CA ASN A 628 -27.52 -16.57 -46.73
C ASN A 628 -27.07 -15.34 -47.54
N LEU A 629 -26.60 -14.29 -46.88
CA LEU A 629 -26.27 -12.99 -47.51
C LEU A 629 -24.76 -12.70 -47.55
N GLY A 630 -23.94 -13.54 -46.93
CA GLY A 630 -22.49 -13.36 -46.88
C GLY A 630 -22.07 -12.29 -45.87
N SER A 631 -21.15 -11.41 -46.27
CA SER A 631 -20.62 -10.36 -45.39
C SER A 631 -21.60 -9.19 -45.23
N LEU A 632 -21.92 -8.80 -44.00
CA LEU A 632 -22.88 -7.72 -43.70
C LEU A 632 -22.28 -6.66 -42.76
N GLU A 633 -22.62 -5.39 -42.99
CA GLU A 633 -22.29 -4.27 -42.11
C GLU A 633 -23.19 -4.23 -40.87
N LEU A 634 -22.70 -3.60 -39.80
CA LEU A 634 -23.40 -3.48 -38.52
C LEU A 634 -24.83 -2.92 -38.67
N ASP A 635 -24.98 -1.81 -39.41
CA ASP A 635 -26.26 -1.15 -39.66
C ASP A 635 -27.28 -2.08 -40.31
N ARG A 636 -26.81 -2.91 -41.25
CA ARG A 636 -27.67 -3.81 -42.01
C ARG A 636 -28.11 -4.99 -41.16
N ILE A 637 -27.23 -5.53 -40.33
CA ILE A 637 -27.59 -6.57 -39.35
C ILE A 637 -28.61 -6.02 -38.35
N HIS A 638 -28.40 -4.80 -37.85
CA HIS A 638 -29.31 -4.16 -36.90
C HIS A 638 -30.71 -3.94 -37.48
N ASN A 639 -30.80 -3.38 -38.70
CA ASN A 639 -32.07 -3.14 -39.39
C ASN A 639 -32.81 -4.43 -39.75
N MET A 640 -32.08 -5.50 -40.09
CA MET A 640 -32.68 -6.80 -40.36
C MET A 640 -33.19 -7.46 -39.08
N LEU A 641 -32.46 -7.38 -37.97
CA LEU A 641 -32.95 -7.89 -36.67
C LEU A 641 -34.22 -7.16 -36.20
N THR A 642 -34.31 -5.84 -36.41
CA THR A 642 -35.53 -5.07 -36.11
C THR A 642 -36.70 -5.43 -37.03
N MET A 643 -36.43 -5.75 -38.31
CA MET A 643 -37.49 -6.02 -39.30
C MET A 643 -38.00 -7.46 -39.29
N PHE A 644 -37.13 -8.44 -39.06
CA PHE A 644 -37.46 -9.87 -39.19
C PHE A 644 -37.90 -10.55 -37.88
N ILE A 645 -37.85 -9.84 -36.75
CA ILE A 645 -38.27 -10.37 -35.44
C ILE A 645 -39.56 -9.66 -34.99
N PRO A 646 -40.76 -10.17 -35.36
CA PRO A 646 -42.03 -9.59 -34.94
C PRO A 646 -42.36 -9.89 -33.45
N PRO A 647 -43.19 -9.05 -32.79
CA PRO A 647 -43.62 -9.27 -31.40
C PRO A 647 -44.46 -10.55 -31.25
N PRO A 648 -44.37 -11.28 -30.11
CA PRO A 648 -44.08 -10.78 -28.75
C PRO A 648 -42.61 -10.73 -28.32
N ASN A 649 -41.69 -11.37 -29.04
CA ASN A 649 -40.24 -11.38 -28.74
C ASN A 649 -39.46 -10.43 -29.68
N GLY A 650 -39.95 -9.19 -29.84
CA GLY A 650 -39.36 -8.22 -30.76
C GLY A 650 -37.95 -7.78 -30.33
N TYR A 651 -37.05 -7.63 -31.30
CA TYR A 651 -35.71 -7.10 -31.06
C TYR A 651 -35.79 -5.62 -30.65
N ASN A 652 -35.37 -5.33 -29.43
CA ASN A 652 -35.52 -4.02 -28.77
C ASN A 652 -34.18 -3.39 -28.34
N ARG A 653 -33.07 -3.84 -28.92
CA ARG A 653 -31.70 -3.47 -28.51
C ARG A 653 -31.15 -2.33 -29.33
N THR A 654 -30.13 -1.66 -28.79
CA THR A 654 -29.45 -0.56 -29.48
C THR A 654 -28.36 -1.07 -30.42
N GLN A 655 -27.94 -0.23 -31.37
CA GLN A 655 -26.87 -0.58 -32.30
C GLN A 655 -25.51 -0.77 -31.60
N ASN A 656 -25.24 -0.02 -30.52
CA ASN A 656 -24.01 -0.13 -29.73
C ASN A 656 -23.92 -1.48 -29.01
N GLU A 657 -25.03 -1.90 -28.41
CA GLU A 657 -25.19 -3.21 -27.79
C GLU A 657 -24.93 -4.37 -28.78
N LEU A 658 -25.45 -4.26 -30.01
CA LEU A 658 -25.18 -5.24 -31.07
C LEU A 658 -23.70 -5.26 -31.47
N ARG A 659 -23.06 -4.09 -31.51
CA ARG A 659 -21.63 -3.97 -31.86
C ARG A 659 -20.75 -4.68 -30.83
N GLU A 660 -21.02 -4.47 -29.54
CA GLU A 660 -20.29 -5.14 -28.45
C GLU A 660 -20.47 -6.66 -28.52
N PHE A 661 -21.69 -7.12 -28.80
CA PHE A 661 -21.97 -8.54 -28.98
C PHE A 661 -21.24 -9.16 -30.18
N LEU A 662 -21.25 -8.50 -31.34
CA LEU A 662 -20.51 -8.97 -32.52
C LEU A 662 -19.00 -8.94 -32.29
N ALA A 663 -18.48 -7.95 -31.55
CA ALA A 663 -17.07 -7.92 -31.15
C ALA A 663 -16.69 -9.10 -30.22
N LEU A 664 -17.58 -9.49 -29.31
CA LEU A 664 -17.42 -10.71 -28.51
C LEU A 664 -17.41 -11.97 -29.38
N MET A 665 -18.28 -12.07 -30.38
CA MET A 665 -18.31 -13.23 -31.30
C MET A 665 -17.09 -13.29 -32.24
N VAL A 666 -16.48 -12.13 -32.57
CA VAL A 666 -15.17 -12.07 -33.24
C VAL A 666 -14.06 -12.56 -32.31
N LYS A 667 -14.11 -12.21 -31.03
CA LYS A 667 -13.16 -12.69 -30.01
C LYS A 667 -13.30 -14.19 -29.76
N GLU A 668 -14.51 -14.74 -29.85
CA GLU A 668 -14.79 -16.19 -29.81
C GLU A 668 -14.49 -16.93 -31.13
N ASP A 669 -13.84 -16.27 -32.11
CA ASP A 669 -13.48 -16.84 -33.41
C ASP A 669 -14.64 -17.33 -34.30
N LYS A 670 -15.89 -16.94 -33.98
CA LYS A 670 -17.09 -17.29 -34.76
C LYS A 670 -17.36 -16.34 -35.93
N LEU A 671 -16.83 -15.11 -35.85
CA LEU A 671 -16.94 -14.09 -36.91
C LEU A 671 -15.56 -13.54 -37.25
N GLU A 672 -15.40 -13.15 -38.52
CA GLU A 672 -14.28 -12.36 -38.99
C GLU A 672 -14.77 -10.95 -39.34
N PHE A 673 -14.04 -9.92 -38.89
CA PHE A 673 -14.33 -8.53 -39.23
C PHE A 673 -13.33 -8.03 -40.26
N THR A 674 -13.76 -7.93 -41.51
CA THR A 674 -12.92 -7.50 -42.64
C THR A 674 -13.58 -6.33 -43.37
N GLY A 675 -12.87 -5.20 -43.48
CA GLY A 675 -13.30 -4.07 -44.30
C GLY A 675 -14.59 -3.38 -43.86
N GLY A 676 -14.94 -3.41 -42.56
CA GLY A 676 -16.17 -2.79 -42.04
C GLY A 676 -17.38 -3.72 -42.00
N ALA A 677 -17.25 -4.96 -42.50
CA ALA A 677 -18.30 -5.96 -42.52
C ALA A 677 -17.93 -7.20 -41.69
N TYR A 678 -18.96 -7.84 -41.13
CA TYR A 678 -18.85 -9.10 -40.41
C TYR A 678 -19.11 -10.26 -41.38
N LYS A 679 -18.32 -11.31 -41.28
CA LYS A 679 -18.45 -12.54 -42.07
C LYS A 679 -18.35 -13.74 -41.13
N LEU A 680 -19.10 -14.81 -41.42
CA LEU A 680 -18.91 -16.11 -40.75
C LEU A 680 -17.54 -16.69 -41.12
N LYS A 681 -16.86 -17.24 -40.12
CA LYS A 681 -15.57 -17.91 -40.27
C LYS A 681 -15.75 -19.37 -40.69
#